data_AF-A0A367XST7-F1
#
_entry.id   AF-A0A367XST7-F1
#
_cell.length_a   1.000
_cell.length_b   1.000
_cell.length_c   1.000
_cell.angle_alpha   90.00
_cell.angle_beta   90.00
_cell.angle_gamma   90.00
#
_symmetry.space_group_name_H-M   'P 1'
#
loop_
_entity.id
_entity.type
_entity.pdbx_description
1 polymer ?
#
loop_
_entity_poly.entity_id
_entity_poly.type
_entity_poly.pdbx_seq_one_letter_code
_entity_poly.pdbx_strand_id
1 'polypeptide(L)'
;MRNLIVLNRGLITPESRTYPDLQVIDSVFDTISDSITKSGKVTVLASFPISSQLLNFIHFVDSTQLIFVFGNGDIVTATYDPYADLESTVIEIVGSIDVGISGAQWSVDEETLAIVTQENKLLLLSRIFEPICEKVLDSNDIKISDSKHVSVGWGKKETQFKGKGFKALEREREALKHAGLDDNATQLRDPTVNEIERGTLSRYDNQSVQISWRGDCEYFSVSTIEPVLVEDTGDMYDRRVIRVFNREGELDSVNEAVDGLEHNLSWKPQGSLIASTQRHIDDEDGEEVLDLVFYERNGLNPETEIIESLTWSSDKLFADGIIFAKFHPEKPLNLMIGTSTGIQVVDLTYKIVTGPTQLGDDVGMTLVADGYTAKITPLSIANVPPPISFRELDVLGCITDLAVSKSNEKYAALRTMSPHILGTITRDQYTSDPIEVAKQIALSKTCSLCILDLKEIVTFPALCRDLEVAYDAATDQYEAFGISRNGKLFRNETQVVSGVTSLKITESHLLFTTVFQNLTNENIVDERIRQIERGSILVNAMPTKYSVVLEAPRGNLETICPRIMVMLYRLSYPQNDLDILHDYDPELFFNNVELFIKQIEKVDYLDLFVSCLHEEDATVTKYRETINDAGITQEEIKREGDTLQPAFKKNFSKKEQVFASFSDSKVNRICEAILAVLLKPEYFDKYLQTILTAYACEKPANLVEALKLIGSMKDQEQKETAVTHLCFLQDVNQYTRLFGLYDVKLTLVIAQQSQMDPKEYLPFLQNLHFLIDDYLKNYELALSWLHEQGEASYAEFDDYVVQHDLYKPALKTYVYDKARTNAIMKLFAEHLKELKEFGEAETAEKLVDTLTEDHKYSDAAEIEYLFWATLKPQSSSTVNTEKTKKPELIESVVDVQIGEGLLKRLRELRTKKQEDPYSFYGVPDDLDTPDNVSYTGKTAGTAKQGRKGTIYEEEYLIKSVGRLLERLEQTQPDAIKLIEGNIDEIHNMSEKDRERIDDNGEVT
;
A
#
# COMPACT_ATOMS: atom_id res chain seq x y z
N MET A 1 18.03 -13.50 6.85
CA MET A 1 19.29 -12.77 7.16
C MET A 1 19.27 -12.24 8.59
N ARG A 2 19.25 -13.11 9.60
CA ARG A 2 19.20 -12.72 11.02
C ARG A 2 20.19 -13.54 11.82
N ASN A 3 20.85 -12.90 12.80
CA ASN A 3 21.73 -13.56 13.75
C ASN A 3 20.98 -13.83 15.06
N LEU A 4 21.47 -14.80 15.83
CA LEU A 4 21.03 -15.05 17.20
C LEU A 4 22.05 -14.47 18.19
N ILE A 5 21.56 -13.81 19.23
CA ILE A 5 22.37 -13.30 20.33
C ILE A 5 21.80 -13.72 21.68
N VAL A 6 22.66 -13.76 22.69
CA VAL A 6 22.26 -13.98 24.09
C VAL A 6 21.82 -12.65 24.70
N LEU A 7 20.56 -12.57 25.09
CA LEU A 7 19.99 -11.42 25.80
C LEU A 7 20.32 -11.44 27.29
N ASN A 8 20.17 -12.61 27.91
CA ASN A 8 20.47 -12.81 29.33
C ASN A 8 20.93 -14.25 29.59
N ARG A 9 21.81 -14.41 30.58
CA ARG A 9 22.27 -15.71 31.08
C ARG A 9 22.25 -15.70 32.59
N GLY A 10 21.28 -16.41 33.17
CA GLY A 10 21.19 -16.65 34.61
C GLY A 10 21.80 -18.00 34.97
N LEU A 11 22.59 -18.05 36.04
CA LEU A 11 23.06 -19.29 36.66
C LEU A 11 22.39 -19.44 38.02
N ILE A 12 21.76 -20.59 38.24
CA ILE A 12 21.11 -20.99 39.48
C ILE A 12 21.88 -22.19 40.01
N THR A 13 22.49 -22.06 41.17
CA THR A 13 23.17 -23.15 41.87
C THR A 13 22.27 -23.65 43.00
N PRO A 14 21.43 -24.67 42.77
CA PRO A 14 20.54 -25.17 43.81
C PRO A 14 21.36 -25.85 44.91
N GLU A 15 21.23 -25.36 46.14
CA GLU A 15 21.80 -25.99 47.32
C GLU A 15 20.71 -26.75 48.07
N SER A 16 20.94 -28.03 48.33
CA SER A 16 20.03 -28.84 49.11
C SER A 16 20.10 -28.46 50.59
N ARG A 17 18.94 -28.18 51.20
CA ARG A 17 18.84 -27.82 52.62
C ARG A 17 19.04 -29.02 53.56
N THR A 18 18.73 -30.21 53.08
CA THR A 18 18.66 -31.44 53.89
C THR A 18 19.93 -32.28 53.76
N TYR A 19 20.57 -32.27 52.59
CA TYR A 19 21.77 -33.05 52.28
C TYR A 19 22.72 -32.22 51.41
N PRO A 20 23.91 -31.81 51.90
CA PRO A 20 24.76 -30.84 51.22
C PRO A 20 25.36 -31.31 49.88
N ASP A 21 25.32 -32.62 49.59
CA ASP A 21 26.03 -33.23 48.46
C ASP A 21 25.09 -33.68 47.31
N LEU A 22 23.84 -33.22 47.28
CA LEU A 22 22.90 -33.59 46.21
C LEU A 22 23.23 -32.85 44.90
N GLN A 23 23.27 -33.62 43.80
CA GLN A 23 23.44 -33.09 42.46
C GLN A 23 22.09 -32.89 41.77
N VAL A 24 22.05 -31.96 40.82
CA VAL A 24 20.88 -31.76 39.97
C VAL A 24 20.74 -32.95 39.03
N ILE A 25 19.57 -33.58 39.02
CA ILE A 25 19.25 -34.70 38.12
C ILE A 25 18.41 -34.19 36.94
N ASP A 26 17.34 -33.44 37.22
CA ASP A 26 16.45 -32.89 36.21
C ASP A 26 15.80 -31.57 36.68
N SER A 27 15.18 -30.83 35.76
CA SER A 27 14.38 -29.63 36.03
C SER A 27 13.31 -29.43 34.95
N VAL A 28 12.20 -28.76 35.27
CA VAL A 28 11.09 -28.49 34.35
C VAL A 28 10.66 -27.03 34.44
N PHE A 29 10.24 -26.43 33.34
CA PHE A 29 9.63 -25.10 33.38
C PHE A 29 8.20 -25.19 33.92
N ASP A 30 7.85 -24.28 34.81
CA ASP A 30 6.48 -24.06 35.26
C ASP A 30 5.91 -22.85 34.52
N THR A 31 4.97 -23.09 33.60
CA THR A 31 4.32 -22.06 32.78
C THR A 31 3.29 -21.24 33.54
N ILE A 32 2.69 -21.81 34.59
CA ILE A 32 1.62 -21.17 35.36
C ILE A 32 2.20 -20.19 36.37
N SER A 33 3.28 -20.57 37.07
CA SER A 33 3.85 -19.77 38.14
C SER A 33 5.12 -19.00 37.74
N ASP A 34 5.73 -19.30 36.58
CA ASP A 34 7.05 -18.78 36.17
C ASP A 34 8.12 -18.96 37.29
N SER A 35 8.01 -20.01 38.12
CA SER A 35 8.65 -20.11 39.45
C SER A 35 10.18 -20.15 39.45
N ILE A 36 10.82 -20.65 38.39
CA ILE A 36 12.28 -20.87 38.39
C ILE A 36 13.08 -19.55 38.39
N THR A 37 12.48 -18.40 38.04
CA THR A 37 13.26 -17.19 37.74
C THR A 37 12.86 -15.89 38.45
N LYS A 38 11.77 -15.82 39.24
CA LYS A 38 11.18 -14.49 39.55
C LYS A 38 11.32 -13.90 40.96
N SER A 39 11.55 -14.66 42.03
CA SER A 39 11.43 -14.06 43.40
C SER A 39 12.47 -14.45 44.45
N GLY A 40 13.40 -15.37 44.16
CA GLY A 40 14.39 -15.85 45.14
C GLY A 40 13.79 -16.67 46.31
N LYS A 41 12.46 -16.83 46.35
CA LYS A 41 11.78 -17.69 47.32
C LYS A 41 12.00 -19.16 46.94
N VAL A 42 12.49 -19.96 47.88
CA VAL A 42 12.72 -21.40 47.69
C VAL A 42 11.80 -22.19 48.60
N THR A 43 11.02 -23.09 48.01
CA THR A 43 10.08 -23.99 48.68
C THR A 43 10.43 -25.45 48.37
N VAL A 44 10.41 -26.32 49.38
CA VAL A 44 10.59 -27.76 49.21
C VAL A 44 9.20 -28.39 49.14
N LEU A 45 8.88 -29.07 48.04
CA LEU A 45 7.55 -29.64 47.80
C LEU A 45 7.45 -31.12 48.24
N ALA A 46 8.51 -31.90 48.03
CA ALA A 46 8.59 -33.30 48.42
C ALA A 46 10.03 -33.68 48.79
N SER A 47 10.18 -34.66 49.68
CA SER A 47 11.48 -35.24 50.04
C SER A 47 11.29 -36.69 50.45
N PHE A 48 11.81 -37.63 49.67
CA PHE A 48 11.74 -39.06 49.93
C PHE A 48 12.97 -39.79 49.39
N PRO A 49 13.35 -40.96 49.97
CA PRO A 49 14.48 -41.72 49.50
C PRO A 49 14.18 -42.39 48.14
N ILE A 50 15.17 -42.40 47.27
CA ILE A 50 15.12 -43.08 45.97
C ILE A 50 16.17 -44.20 45.91
N SER A 51 15.86 -45.28 45.19
CA SER A 51 16.76 -46.43 45.01
C SER A 51 17.14 -46.71 43.54
N SER A 52 16.62 -45.91 42.61
CA SER A 52 16.74 -46.14 41.17
C SER A 52 16.96 -44.84 40.39
N GLN A 53 17.37 -44.96 39.14
CA GLN A 53 17.56 -43.83 38.23
C GLN A 53 16.20 -43.24 37.82
N LEU A 54 16.10 -41.91 37.87
CA LEU A 54 14.96 -41.17 37.34
C LEU A 54 15.04 -41.14 35.81
N LEU A 55 13.97 -41.57 35.14
CA LEU A 55 13.87 -41.54 33.68
C LEU A 55 13.08 -40.33 33.18
N ASN A 56 12.03 -39.95 33.92
CA ASN A 56 11.21 -38.80 33.59
C ASN A 56 10.64 -38.15 34.85
N PHE A 57 10.53 -36.83 34.83
CA PHE A 57 9.92 -36.01 35.87
C PHE A 57 9.03 -34.93 35.24
N ILE A 58 7.82 -34.76 35.80
CA ILE A 58 6.88 -33.71 35.42
C ILE A 58 6.17 -33.15 36.66
N HIS A 59 5.74 -31.89 36.56
CA HIS A 59 5.00 -31.19 37.61
C HIS A 59 3.66 -30.69 37.06
N PHE A 60 2.58 -31.28 37.55
CA PHE A 60 1.21 -30.83 37.30
C PHE A 60 0.83 -29.80 38.35
N VAL A 61 0.96 -28.53 38.00
CA VAL A 61 0.74 -27.40 38.91
C VAL A 61 -0.74 -27.27 39.28
N ASP A 62 -1.63 -27.57 38.35
CA ASP A 62 -3.09 -27.50 38.49
C ASP A 62 -3.64 -28.53 39.50
N SER A 63 -3.06 -29.74 39.53
CA SER A 63 -3.39 -30.78 40.50
C SER A 63 -2.44 -30.84 41.69
N THR A 64 -1.43 -29.96 41.75
CA THR A 64 -0.39 -29.93 42.80
C THR A 64 0.32 -31.28 42.97
N GLN A 65 0.61 -31.93 41.84
CA GLN A 65 1.21 -33.27 41.79
C GLN A 65 2.56 -33.26 41.10
N LEU A 66 3.51 -33.95 41.71
CA LEU A 66 4.81 -34.29 41.13
C LEU A 66 4.79 -35.77 40.75
N ILE A 67 5.24 -36.09 39.54
CA ILE A 67 5.27 -37.47 39.06
C ILE A 67 6.71 -37.83 38.70
N PHE A 68 7.13 -38.99 39.20
CA PHE A 68 8.46 -39.54 39.01
C PHE A 68 8.36 -40.93 38.40
N VAL A 69 9.04 -41.15 37.28
CA VAL A 69 9.13 -42.47 36.63
C VAL A 69 10.55 -43.00 36.78
N PHE A 70 10.71 -44.15 37.40
CA PHE A 70 12.01 -44.75 37.70
C PHE A 70 12.31 -45.99 36.85
N GLY A 71 13.59 -46.23 36.57
CA GLY A 71 14.03 -47.35 35.73
C GLY A 71 13.79 -48.74 36.33
N ASN A 72 13.55 -48.83 37.65
CA ASN A 72 13.19 -50.08 38.32
C ASN A 72 11.71 -50.45 38.15
N GLY A 73 10.91 -49.60 37.48
CA GLY A 73 9.50 -49.85 37.20
C GLY A 73 8.52 -49.04 38.04
N ASP A 74 8.99 -48.32 39.06
CA ASP A 74 8.12 -47.56 39.95
C ASP A 74 7.67 -46.24 39.32
N ILE A 75 6.37 -45.98 39.39
CA ILE A 75 5.75 -44.69 39.09
C ILE A 75 5.28 -44.11 40.43
N VAL A 76 5.94 -43.05 40.87
CA VAL A 76 5.69 -42.42 42.17
C VAL A 76 5.04 -41.06 41.96
N THR A 77 3.99 -40.79 42.73
CA THR A 77 3.34 -39.48 42.79
C THR A 77 3.57 -38.86 44.15
N ALA A 78 3.80 -37.55 44.18
CA ALA A 78 3.81 -36.75 45.40
C ALA A 78 2.80 -35.62 45.26
N THR A 79 1.73 -35.66 46.05
CA THR A 79 0.69 -34.63 46.09
C THR A 79 0.95 -33.71 47.27
N TYR A 80 1.18 -32.42 47.01
CA TYR A 80 1.51 -31.42 48.04
C TYR A 80 0.37 -30.42 48.21
N ASP A 81 0.29 -29.78 49.39
CA ASP A 81 -0.60 -28.63 49.60
C ASP A 81 0.23 -27.34 49.55
N PRO A 82 -0.08 -26.39 48.65
CA PRO A 82 0.65 -25.12 48.52
C PRO A 82 0.70 -24.28 49.80
N TYR A 83 -0.21 -24.50 50.75
CA TYR A 83 -0.35 -23.71 51.98
C TYR A 83 0.12 -24.44 53.24
N ALA A 84 0.53 -25.70 53.13
CA ALA A 84 0.94 -26.53 54.26
C ALA A 84 2.46 -26.79 54.27
N ASP A 85 2.93 -27.35 55.38
CA ASP A 85 4.32 -27.75 55.57
C ASP A 85 4.63 -29.05 54.81
N LEU A 86 5.92 -29.29 54.51
CA LEU A 86 6.42 -30.47 53.78
C LEU A 86 5.89 -31.82 54.28
N GLU A 87 5.54 -31.92 55.57
CA GLU A 87 5.02 -33.14 56.19
C GLU A 87 3.62 -33.53 55.70
N SER A 88 2.86 -32.62 55.07
CA SER A 88 1.55 -32.93 54.51
C SER A 88 1.60 -33.55 53.12
N THR A 89 2.78 -33.61 52.49
CA THR A 89 2.93 -34.18 51.14
C THR A 89 2.68 -35.68 51.16
N VAL A 90 1.67 -36.14 50.43
CA VAL A 90 1.30 -37.55 50.32
C VAL A 90 2.09 -38.18 49.18
N ILE A 91 2.81 -39.27 49.46
CA ILE A 91 3.66 -39.97 48.50
C ILE A 91 3.11 -41.38 48.28
N GLU A 92 2.80 -41.71 47.03
CA GLU A 92 2.17 -42.97 46.66
C GLU A 92 2.85 -43.57 45.42
N ILE A 93 3.04 -44.89 45.44
CA ILE A 93 3.42 -45.65 44.23
C ILE A 93 2.12 -46.01 43.52
N VAL A 94 1.86 -45.35 42.38
CA VAL A 94 0.61 -45.51 41.61
C VAL A 94 0.71 -46.63 40.58
N GLY A 95 1.93 -47.03 40.21
CA GLY A 95 2.19 -48.13 39.29
C GLY A 95 3.56 -48.74 39.54
N SER A 96 3.68 -50.06 39.31
CA SER A 96 4.93 -50.82 39.35
C SER A 96 4.97 -51.76 38.17
N ILE A 97 6.05 -51.70 37.38
CA ILE A 97 6.29 -52.56 36.22
C ILE A 97 7.46 -53.50 36.56
N ASP A 98 7.18 -54.78 36.81
CA ASP A 98 8.14 -55.76 37.35
C ASP A 98 9.41 -55.92 36.49
N VAL A 99 9.28 -55.76 35.18
CA VAL A 99 10.38 -55.90 34.21
C VAL A 99 11.29 -54.65 34.20
N GLY A 100 10.85 -53.56 34.82
CA GLY A 100 11.52 -52.27 34.74
C GLY A 100 11.21 -51.49 33.47
N ILE A 101 11.68 -50.25 33.43
CA ILE A 101 11.42 -49.27 32.37
C ILE A 101 12.74 -48.88 31.71
N SER A 102 12.76 -48.81 30.38
CA SER A 102 13.92 -48.41 29.58
C SER A 102 13.83 -46.96 29.08
N GLY A 103 12.62 -46.45 28.85
CA GLY A 103 12.38 -45.05 28.49
C GLY A 103 10.96 -44.61 28.85
N ALA A 104 10.79 -43.34 29.20
CA ALA A 104 9.48 -42.77 29.54
C ALA A 104 9.42 -41.28 29.15
N GLN A 105 8.29 -40.84 28.60
CA GLN A 105 8.08 -39.43 28.25
C GLN A 105 6.58 -39.08 28.23
N TRP A 106 6.22 -38.02 28.96
CA TRP A 106 4.89 -37.41 28.89
C TRP A 106 4.68 -36.67 27.56
N SER A 107 3.44 -36.68 27.08
CA SER A 107 2.98 -35.82 26.00
C SER A 107 3.05 -34.34 26.40
N VAL A 108 3.19 -33.46 25.39
CA VAL A 108 3.33 -32.01 25.61
C VAL A 108 2.07 -31.39 26.22
N ASP A 109 0.91 -32.00 26.00
CA ASP A 109 -0.37 -31.60 26.58
C ASP A 109 -0.64 -32.21 27.97
N GLU A 110 0.32 -32.94 28.55
CA GLU A 110 0.25 -33.50 29.90
C GLU A 110 -0.81 -34.59 30.12
N GLU A 111 -1.36 -35.17 29.05
CA GLU A 111 -2.48 -36.11 29.12
C GLU A 111 -2.11 -37.58 28.90
N THR A 112 -0.94 -37.89 28.33
CA THR A 112 -0.55 -39.27 27.97
C THR A 112 0.91 -39.53 28.29
N LEU A 113 1.18 -40.60 29.02
CA LEU A 113 2.53 -41.07 29.35
C LEU A 113 2.89 -42.26 28.47
N ALA A 114 3.92 -42.10 27.63
CA ALA A 114 4.50 -43.19 26.86
C ALA A 114 5.67 -43.83 27.62
N ILE A 115 5.64 -45.15 27.77
CA ILE A 115 6.63 -45.95 28.48
C ILE A 115 7.09 -47.08 27.56
N VAL A 116 8.40 -47.33 27.52
CA VAL A 116 8.98 -48.54 26.94
C VAL A 116 9.58 -49.36 28.08
N THR A 117 9.17 -50.62 28.20
CA THR A 117 9.69 -51.54 29.22
C THR A 117 11.02 -52.17 28.80
N GLN A 118 11.73 -52.84 29.72
CA GLN A 118 12.96 -53.58 29.37
C GLN A 118 12.70 -54.85 28.53
N GLU A 119 11.44 -55.26 28.37
CA GLU A 119 11.00 -56.34 27.47
C GLU A 119 10.58 -55.82 26.07
N ASN A 120 10.98 -54.58 25.71
CA ASN A 120 10.60 -53.93 24.45
C ASN A 120 9.07 -53.85 24.23
N LYS A 121 8.34 -53.54 25.30
CA LYS A 121 6.90 -53.29 25.24
C LYS A 121 6.61 -51.81 25.37
N LEU A 122 5.86 -51.25 24.42
CA LEU A 122 5.29 -49.92 24.51
C LEU A 122 3.99 -49.97 25.33
N LEU A 123 3.92 -49.13 26.35
CA LEU A 123 2.76 -48.90 27.20
C LEU A 123 2.38 -47.42 27.11
N LEU A 124 1.11 -47.15 26.82
CA LEU A 124 0.54 -45.82 26.91
C LEU A 124 -0.40 -45.77 28.11
N LEU A 125 -0.17 -44.82 29.00
CA LEU A 125 -1.01 -44.57 30.16
C LEU A 125 -1.67 -43.20 30.03
N SER A 126 -2.92 -43.07 30.48
CA SER A 126 -3.57 -41.77 30.63
C SER A 126 -2.99 -40.98 31.80
N ARG A 127 -3.38 -39.71 31.92
CA ARG A 127 -3.02 -38.85 33.06
C ARG A 127 -3.34 -39.44 34.43
N ILE A 128 -4.35 -40.30 34.51
CA ILE A 128 -4.75 -41.01 35.74
C ILE A 128 -4.18 -42.44 35.82
N PHE A 129 -3.18 -42.76 34.99
CA PHE A 129 -2.48 -44.04 34.93
C PHE A 129 -3.34 -45.23 34.47
N GLU A 130 -4.45 -44.98 33.78
CA GLU A 130 -5.20 -46.05 33.12
C GLU A 130 -4.51 -46.46 31.81
N PRO A 131 -4.35 -47.77 31.53
CA PRO A 131 -3.73 -48.22 30.29
C PRO A 131 -4.60 -47.90 29.09
N ILE A 132 -4.04 -47.15 28.14
CA ILE A 132 -4.64 -46.81 26.85
C ILE A 132 -4.27 -47.88 25.82
N CYS A 133 -2.98 -48.21 25.75
CA CYS A 133 -2.45 -49.14 24.75
C CYS A 133 -1.27 -49.93 25.32
N GLU A 134 -1.15 -51.16 24.86
CA GLU A 134 -0.05 -52.05 25.18
C GLU A 134 0.36 -52.81 23.92
N LYS A 135 1.60 -52.64 23.49
CA LYS A 135 2.10 -53.17 22.21
C LYS A 135 3.53 -53.66 22.33
N VAL A 136 3.80 -54.86 21.83
CA VAL A 136 5.16 -55.38 21.72
C VAL A 136 5.82 -54.77 20.48
N LEU A 137 7.05 -54.27 20.64
CA LEU A 137 7.86 -53.78 19.51
C LEU A 137 8.54 -54.98 18.86
N ASP A 138 8.03 -55.39 17.69
CA ASP A 138 8.46 -56.61 16.99
C ASP A 138 9.42 -56.25 15.85
N SER A 139 10.44 -57.08 15.60
CA SER A 139 11.38 -56.88 14.50
C SER A 139 10.71 -57.00 13.12
N ASN A 140 9.54 -57.64 13.04
CA ASN A 140 8.71 -57.66 11.83
C ASN A 140 8.09 -56.30 11.50
N ASP A 141 8.00 -55.36 12.44
CA ASP A 141 7.50 -54.00 12.19
C ASP A 141 8.33 -53.29 11.11
N ILE A 142 9.61 -53.64 10.98
CA ILE A 142 10.52 -53.12 9.97
C ILE A 142 9.98 -53.36 8.55
N LYS A 143 9.22 -54.44 8.31
CA LYS A 143 8.64 -54.76 6.99
C LYS A 143 7.54 -53.79 6.56
N ILE A 144 7.05 -52.92 7.45
CA ILE A 144 6.04 -51.92 7.13
C ILE A 144 6.61 -50.83 6.20
N SER A 145 7.90 -50.50 6.31
CA SER A 145 8.58 -49.53 5.44
C SER A 145 8.44 -49.92 3.96
N ASP A 146 8.62 -51.20 3.65
CA ASP A 146 8.64 -51.75 2.29
C ASP A 146 7.30 -51.57 1.54
N SER A 147 6.21 -51.37 2.28
CA SER A 147 4.86 -51.19 1.73
C SER A 147 4.42 -49.73 1.61
N LYS A 148 4.98 -48.81 2.41
CA LYS A 148 4.56 -47.40 2.51
C LYS A 148 5.54 -46.40 1.89
N HIS A 149 6.79 -46.79 1.62
CA HIS A 149 7.81 -45.93 1.01
C HIS A 149 7.61 -45.78 -0.50
N VAL A 150 6.64 -44.96 -0.92
CA VAL A 150 6.50 -44.51 -2.32
C VAL A 150 6.94 -43.04 -2.40
N SER A 151 8.22 -42.79 -2.71
CA SER A 151 8.68 -41.44 -3.01
C SER A 151 8.15 -41.03 -4.39
N VAL A 152 7.18 -40.12 -4.45
CA VAL A 152 6.87 -39.37 -5.67
C VAL A 152 8.00 -38.36 -5.86
N GLY A 153 9.05 -38.73 -6.62
CA GLY A 153 10.33 -38.01 -6.74
C GLY A 153 10.31 -36.59 -7.34
N TRP A 154 9.30 -35.78 -7.02
CA TRP A 154 9.26 -34.35 -7.30
C TRP A 154 10.14 -33.62 -6.29
N GLY A 155 11.20 -32.99 -6.79
CA GLY A 155 12.12 -32.20 -5.95
C GLY A 155 13.50 -32.83 -5.78
N LYS A 156 13.70 -34.07 -6.24
CA LYS A 156 15.02 -34.70 -6.22
C LYS A 156 16.07 -33.86 -6.95
N LYS A 157 17.33 -33.88 -6.51
CA LYS A 157 18.49 -33.30 -7.26
C LYS A 157 18.51 -33.74 -8.74
N GLU A 158 17.94 -34.91 -9.04
CA GLU A 158 17.73 -35.51 -10.37
C GLU A 158 16.67 -34.79 -11.23
N THR A 159 15.62 -34.25 -10.61
CA THR A 159 14.45 -33.62 -11.28
C THR A 159 14.47 -32.10 -11.23
N GLN A 160 15.40 -31.51 -10.48
CA GLN A 160 15.59 -30.06 -10.41
C GLN A 160 16.37 -29.52 -11.63
N PHE A 161 15.95 -28.36 -12.15
CA PHE A 161 16.49 -27.76 -13.38
C PHE A 161 17.96 -27.32 -13.18
N LYS A 162 18.93 -28.21 -13.43
CA LYS A 162 20.36 -27.86 -13.39
C LYS A 162 20.74 -27.01 -14.60
N GLY A 163 21.26 -25.82 -14.35
CA GLY A 163 21.65 -24.84 -15.38
C GLY A 163 22.70 -25.36 -16.37
N LYS A 164 22.87 -24.65 -17.50
CA LYS A 164 23.70 -25.05 -18.66
C LYS A 164 25.17 -25.40 -18.32
N GLY A 165 25.73 -24.90 -17.21
CA GLY A 165 27.11 -25.18 -16.80
C GLY A 165 27.34 -26.60 -16.29
N PHE A 166 26.39 -27.21 -15.59
CA PHE A 166 26.54 -28.56 -15.04
C PHE A 166 26.58 -29.63 -16.15
N LYS A 167 25.75 -29.47 -17.19
CA LYS A 167 25.77 -30.33 -18.39
C LYS A 167 27.04 -30.20 -19.23
N ALA A 168 27.77 -29.09 -19.12
CA ALA A 168 29.05 -28.92 -19.80
C ALA A 168 30.14 -29.72 -19.09
N LEU A 169 30.16 -29.68 -17.75
CA LEU A 169 31.05 -30.46 -16.89
C LEU A 169 30.82 -31.97 -17.03
N GLU A 170 29.55 -32.39 -17.13
CA GLU A 170 29.16 -33.79 -17.39
C GLU A 170 29.66 -34.27 -18.76
N ARG A 171 29.50 -33.45 -19.82
CA ARG A 171 30.04 -33.77 -21.15
C ARG A 171 31.56 -33.78 -21.18
N GLU A 172 32.22 -32.92 -20.43
CA GLU A 172 33.68 -32.87 -20.36
C GLU A 172 34.22 -34.12 -19.64
N ARG A 173 33.54 -34.56 -18.58
CA ARG A 173 33.84 -35.81 -17.87
C ARG A 173 33.54 -37.05 -18.72
N GLU A 174 32.44 -37.04 -19.47
CA GLU A 174 32.12 -38.10 -20.46
C GLU A 174 33.09 -38.12 -21.65
N ALA A 175 33.60 -36.97 -22.09
CA ALA A 175 34.60 -36.87 -23.15
C ALA A 175 35.97 -37.39 -22.69
N LEU A 176 36.37 -37.09 -21.45
CA LEU A 176 37.57 -37.65 -20.81
C LEU A 176 37.44 -39.18 -20.64
N LYS A 177 36.23 -39.67 -20.32
CA LYS A 177 35.91 -41.11 -20.22
C LYS A 177 35.99 -41.82 -21.57
N HIS A 178 35.52 -41.21 -22.66
CA HIS A 178 35.65 -41.75 -24.02
C HIS A 178 37.09 -41.71 -24.56
N ALA A 179 37.93 -40.82 -24.03
CA ALA A 179 39.34 -40.73 -24.37
C ALA A 179 40.22 -41.75 -23.62
N GLY A 180 39.67 -42.48 -22.64
CA GLY A 180 40.39 -43.53 -21.91
C GLY A 180 41.46 -43.01 -20.95
N LEU A 181 41.30 -41.78 -20.43
CA LEU A 181 42.25 -41.10 -19.54
C LEU A 181 41.83 -41.12 -18.05
N ASP A 182 40.88 -41.96 -17.65
CA ASP A 182 40.42 -42.07 -16.27
C ASP A 182 40.95 -43.38 -15.65
N ASP A 183 42.09 -43.28 -14.93
CA ASP A 183 42.86 -44.42 -14.41
C ASP A 183 42.24 -45.09 -13.15
N ASN A 184 41.13 -44.56 -12.62
CA ASN A 184 40.44 -45.12 -11.44
C ASN A 184 39.16 -45.86 -11.83
N ALA A 185 39.31 -46.89 -12.66
CA ALA A 185 38.22 -47.83 -12.97
C ALA A 185 37.98 -48.83 -11.81
N THR A 186 37.55 -48.34 -10.65
CA THR A 186 36.75 -49.15 -9.71
C THR A 186 35.39 -49.44 -10.38
N GLN A 187 34.92 -50.68 -10.22
CA GLN A 187 33.75 -51.25 -10.91
C GLN A 187 32.57 -50.26 -10.99
N LEU A 188 32.11 -50.00 -12.21
CA LEU A 188 30.92 -49.17 -12.48
C LEU A 188 29.71 -49.76 -11.74
N ARG A 189 29.26 -49.08 -10.68
CA ARG A 189 27.89 -49.16 -10.15
C ARG A 189 27.08 -48.02 -10.74
N ASP A 190 25.78 -48.26 -10.90
CA ASP A 190 24.83 -47.24 -11.32
C ASP A 190 24.71 -46.18 -10.20
N PRO A 191 25.06 -44.90 -10.45
CA PRO A 191 25.00 -43.85 -9.43
C PRO A 191 23.55 -43.44 -9.07
N THR A 192 22.53 -44.07 -9.66
CA THR A 192 21.10 -43.81 -9.38
C THR A 192 20.42 -44.84 -8.48
N VAL A 193 21.18 -45.79 -7.91
CA VAL A 193 20.68 -46.74 -6.91
C VAL A 193 21.42 -46.46 -5.60
N ASN A 194 20.72 -45.92 -4.59
CA ASN A 194 21.27 -45.78 -3.24
C ASN A 194 21.85 -47.12 -2.78
N GLU A 195 23.02 -47.10 -2.13
CA GLU A 195 23.49 -48.31 -1.46
C GLU A 195 22.40 -48.76 -0.48
N ILE A 196 22.01 -50.04 -0.57
CA ILE A 196 21.06 -50.59 0.40
C ILE A 196 21.83 -50.74 1.70
N GLU A 197 21.75 -49.71 2.54
CA GLU A 197 22.33 -49.70 3.87
C GLU A 197 21.61 -50.71 4.76
N ARG A 198 22.37 -51.30 5.70
CA ARG A 198 21.84 -52.35 6.58
C ARG A 198 21.23 -51.75 7.85
N GLY A 199 21.60 -50.53 8.23
CA GLY A 199 21.25 -49.95 9.51
C GLY A 199 22.20 -50.34 10.64
N THR A 200 23.48 -50.53 10.33
CA THR A 200 24.51 -50.91 11.30
C THR A 200 24.65 -49.83 12.39
N LEU A 201 24.79 -50.25 13.65
CA LEU A 201 24.89 -49.32 14.77
C LEU A 201 26.19 -48.50 14.74
N SER A 202 26.09 -47.23 15.08
CA SER A 202 27.26 -46.40 15.39
C SER A 202 28.00 -46.93 16.61
N ARG A 203 29.34 -46.87 16.57
CA ARG A 203 30.22 -47.18 17.71
C ARG A 203 30.05 -46.23 18.91
N TYR A 204 29.42 -45.08 18.70
CA TYR A 204 29.17 -44.06 19.71
C TYR A 204 27.73 -44.09 20.25
N ASP A 205 26.93 -45.06 19.83
CA ASP A 205 25.58 -45.22 20.34
C ASP A 205 25.58 -45.67 21.81
N ASN A 206 24.73 -45.05 22.65
CA ASN A 206 24.64 -45.35 24.08
C ASN A 206 23.56 -46.39 24.43
N GLN A 207 22.92 -46.98 23.43
CA GLN A 207 21.85 -47.98 23.53
C GLN A 207 20.60 -47.52 24.29
N SER A 208 20.44 -46.21 24.51
CA SER A 208 19.26 -45.66 25.17
C SER A 208 18.02 -45.68 24.27
N VAL A 209 16.86 -45.78 24.92
CA VAL A 209 15.55 -45.60 24.29
C VAL A 209 15.18 -44.12 24.40
N GLN A 210 14.79 -43.51 23.28
CA GLN A 210 14.32 -42.13 23.24
C GLN A 210 12.89 -42.06 22.74
N ILE A 211 12.08 -41.19 23.34
CA ILE A 211 10.69 -40.94 22.96
C ILE A 211 10.53 -39.44 22.71
N SER A 212 9.94 -39.07 21.57
CA SER A 212 9.67 -37.67 21.25
C SER A 212 8.26 -37.48 20.71
N TRP A 213 7.53 -36.53 21.30
CA TRP A 213 6.18 -36.18 20.88
C TRP A 213 6.18 -35.06 19.83
N ARG A 214 5.21 -35.10 18.90
CA ARG A 214 4.87 -33.96 18.05
C ARG A 214 4.15 -32.89 18.91
N GLY A 215 4.29 -31.61 18.56
CA GLY A 215 3.76 -30.52 19.38
C GLY A 215 2.24 -30.49 19.54
N ASP A 216 1.47 -31.12 18.64
CA ASP A 216 0.01 -31.30 18.75
C ASP A 216 -0.40 -32.60 19.47
N CYS A 217 0.57 -33.42 19.89
CA CYS A 217 0.37 -34.69 20.56
C CYS A 217 -0.48 -35.72 19.79
N GLU A 218 -0.66 -35.56 18.48
CA GLU A 218 -1.34 -36.55 17.63
C GLU A 218 -0.44 -37.76 17.35
N TYR A 219 0.88 -37.55 17.36
CA TYR A 219 1.89 -38.55 17.05
C TYR A 219 3.09 -38.45 17.98
N PHE A 220 3.80 -39.56 18.13
CA PHE A 220 5.10 -39.62 18.79
C PHE A 220 6.01 -40.64 18.11
N SER A 221 7.32 -40.44 18.25
CA SER A 221 8.33 -41.36 17.79
C SER A 221 9.04 -42.05 18.94
N VAL A 222 9.42 -43.31 18.73
CA VAL A 222 10.17 -44.14 19.67
C VAL A 222 11.39 -44.70 18.96
N SER A 223 12.59 -44.44 19.48
CA SER A 223 13.84 -45.02 18.99
C SER A 223 14.28 -46.18 19.89
N THR A 224 14.38 -47.38 19.32
CA THR A 224 14.86 -48.60 20.00
C THR A 224 15.98 -49.27 19.19
N ILE A 225 16.69 -50.19 19.83
CA ILE A 225 17.62 -51.10 19.15
C ILE A 225 16.97 -52.47 19.08
N GLU A 226 17.01 -53.09 17.91
CA GLU A 226 16.43 -54.40 17.70
C GLU A 226 17.31 -55.32 16.84
N PRO A 227 17.25 -56.63 17.11
CA PRO A 227 17.94 -57.61 16.30
C PRO A 227 17.17 -57.85 14.99
N VAL A 228 17.87 -57.71 13.87
CA VAL A 228 17.36 -57.95 12.52
C VAL A 228 17.95 -59.26 11.99
N LEU A 229 17.09 -60.14 11.49
CA LEU A 229 17.48 -61.38 10.81
C LEU A 229 17.56 -61.14 9.31
N VAL A 230 18.71 -61.40 8.71
CA VAL A 230 18.86 -61.43 7.25
C VAL A 230 18.29 -62.74 6.73
N GLU A 231 17.12 -62.70 6.08
CA GLU A 231 16.42 -63.92 5.62
C GLU A 231 17.27 -64.80 4.68
N ASP A 232 18.13 -64.18 3.87
CA ASP A 232 18.96 -64.89 2.88
C ASP A 232 20.18 -65.61 3.48
N THR A 233 20.82 -65.04 4.52
CA THR A 233 22.06 -65.58 5.10
C THR A 233 21.85 -66.23 6.46
N GLY A 234 20.73 -65.93 7.14
CA GLY A 234 20.47 -66.33 8.52
C GLY A 234 21.28 -65.56 9.56
N ASP A 235 22.04 -64.54 9.14
CA ASP A 235 22.82 -63.70 10.05
C ASP A 235 21.91 -62.75 10.84
N MET A 236 22.25 -62.52 12.11
CA MET A 236 21.59 -61.52 12.95
C MET A 236 22.53 -60.34 13.21
N TYR A 237 22.00 -59.12 13.13
CA TYR A 237 22.70 -57.90 13.50
C TYR A 237 21.75 -56.93 14.20
N ASP A 238 22.28 -56.04 15.02
CA ASP A 238 21.47 -55.04 15.72
C ASP A 238 21.33 -53.77 14.86
N ARG A 239 20.13 -53.21 14.83
CA ARG A 239 19.78 -51.97 14.13
C ARG A 239 19.03 -51.02 15.03
N ARG A 240 19.33 -49.72 14.93
CA ARG A 240 18.51 -48.66 15.54
C ARG A 240 17.31 -48.35 14.65
N VAL A 241 16.13 -48.39 15.23
CA VAL A 241 14.85 -48.25 14.55
C VAL A 241 14.04 -47.14 15.19
N ILE A 242 13.59 -46.19 14.39
CA ILE A 242 12.66 -45.13 14.79
C ILE A 242 11.27 -45.52 14.30
N ARG A 243 10.36 -45.76 15.24
CA ARG A 243 8.94 -46.04 14.97
C ARG A 243 8.11 -44.81 15.25
N VAL A 244 7.15 -44.52 14.38
CA VAL A 244 6.17 -43.46 14.58
C VAL A 244 4.82 -44.08 14.92
N PHE A 245 4.24 -43.65 16.03
CA PHE A 245 2.93 -44.09 16.50
C PHE A 245 1.95 -42.92 16.51
N ASN A 246 0.66 -43.20 16.28
CA ASN A 246 -0.40 -42.26 16.62
C ASN A 246 -0.65 -42.27 18.14
N ARG A 247 -1.48 -41.34 18.61
CA ARG A 247 -1.82 -41.18 20.03
C ARG A 247 -2.42 -42.44 20.66
N GLU A 248 -3.10 -43.28 19.88
CA GLU A 248 -3.70 -44.54 20.31
C GLU A 248 -2.67 -45.69 20.39
N GLY A 249 -1.42 -45.47 20.00
CA GLY A 249 -0.35 -46.48 20.00
C GLY A 249 -0.37 -47.42 18.80
N GLU A 250 -1.12 -47.08 17.75
CA GLU A 250 -1.04 -47.76 16.46
C GLU A 250 0.22 -47.32 15.71
N LEU A 251 0.89 -48.28 15.08
CA LEU A 251 2.15 -48.03 14.36
C LEU A 251 1.83 -47.44 12.99
N ASP A 252 2.30 -46.23 12.73
CA ASP A 252 2.13 -45.56 11.44
C ASP A 252 3.29 -45.88 10.49
N SER A 253 4.54 -45.73 10.93
CA SER A 253 5.70 -45.92 10.06
C SER A 253 6.96 -46.30 10.82
N VAL A 254 7.97 -46.70 10.04
CA VAL A 254 9.33 -47.02 10.49
C VAL A 254 10.32 -46.33 9.56
N ASN A 255 11.42 -45.82 10.11
CA ASN A 255 12.47 -45.21 9.31
C ASN A 255 13.17 -46.19 8.35
N GLU A 256 13.72 -45.68 7.26
CA GLU A 256 14.56 -46.47 6.37
C GLU A 256 15.85 -46.97 7.05
N ALA A 257 16.50 -47.96 6.46
CA ALA A 257 17.74 -48.52 7.00
C ALA A 257 18.88 -47.56 6.72
N VAL A 258 19.52 -47.06 7.78
CA VAL A 258 20.60 -46.09 7.70
C VAL A 258 21.73 -46.45 8.65
N ASP A 259 22.94 -46.64 8.10
CA ASP A 259 24.14 -47.00 8.84
C ASP A 259 24.62 -45.84 9.72
N GLY A 260 25.06 -46.14 10.93
CA GLY A 260 25.64 -45.17 11.85
C GLY A 260 24.63 -44.22 12.51
N LEU A 261 23.33 -44.52 12.43
CA LEU A 261 22.29 -43.80 13.18
C LEU A 261 22.52 -43.93 14.69
N GLU A 262 22.49 -42.82 15.41
CA GLU A 262 22.70 -42.73 16.85
C GLU A 262 21.40 -42.50 17.62
N HIS A 263 21.48 -42.63 18.93
CA HIS A 263 20.38 -42.51 19.88
C HIS A 263 19.62 -41.17 19.90
N ASN A 264 20.19 -40.06 19.43
CA ASN A 264 19.54 -38.75 19.52
C ASN A 264 18.22 -38.73 18.74
N LEU A 265 17.16 -38.19 19.34
CA LEU A 265 15.83 -38.13 18.72
C LEU A 265 15.10 -36.87 19.18
N SER A 266 14.58 -36.10 18.23
CA SER A 266 13.70 -34.97 18.54
C SER A 266 12.73 -34.70 17.40
N TRP A 267 11.45 -34.51 17.72
CA TRP A 267 10.42 -34.14 16.76
C TRP A 267 10.26 -32.63 16.73
N LYS A 268 10.32 -32.01 15.54
CA LYS A 268 10.05 -30.58 15.37
C LYS A 268 8.63 -30.23 15.83
N PRO A 269 8.43 -29.43 16.89
CA PRO A 269 7.10 -29.23 17.49
C PRO A 269 6.03 -28.77 16.50
N GLN A 270 6.42 -27.93 15.52
CA GLN A 270 5.59 -27.55 14.38
C GLN A 270 6.24 -28.03 13.08
N GLY A 271 5.72 -29.11 12.51
CA GLY A 271 6.17 -29.66 11.23
C GLY A 271 6.18 -31.19 11.19
N SER A 272 6.66 -31.72 10.07
CA SER A 272 6.76 -33.16 9.80
C SER A 272 8.11 -33.78 10.16
N LEU A 273 9.11 -32.96 10.48
CA LEU A 273 10.51 -33.40 10.60
C LEU A 273 10.84 -33.95 11.98
N ILE A 274 11.50 -35.10 11.98
CA ILE A 274 12.11 -35.78 13.11
C ILE A 274 13.61 -35.72 12.91
N ALA A 275 14.34 -35.12 13.83
CA ALA A 275 15.80 -35.02 13.78
C ALA A 275 16.45 -36.16 14.56
N SER A 276 17.52 -36.72 14.00
CA SER A 276 18.42 -37.67 14.65
C SER A 276 19.85 -37.39 14.22
N THR A 277 20.84 -38.09 14.77
CA THR A 277 22.25 -37.94 14.38
C THR A 277 22.76 -39.21 13.71
N GLN A 278 23.54 -39.04 12.66
CA GLN A 278 24.16 -40.15 11.92
C GLN A 278 25.65 -39.91 11.80
N ARG A 279 26.47 -40.92 12.10
CA ARG A 279 27.90 -40.90 11.80
C ARG A 279 28.21 -41.78 10.61
N HIS A 280 28.89 -41.23 9.64
CA HIS A 280 29.35 -41.98 8.47
C HIS A 280 30.73 -41.49 8.03
N ILE A 281 31.32 -42.18 7.08
CA ILE A 281 32.59 -41.77 6.46
C ILE A 281 32.23 -41.00 5.20
N ASP A 282 32.71 -39.76 5.10
CA ASP A 282 32.50 -38.94 3.91
C ASP A 282 33.18 -39.58 2.69
N ASP A 283 32.44 -39.70 1.59
CA ASP A 283 32.92 -40.28 0.33
C ASP A 283 34.01 -39.41 -0.34
N GLU A 284 34.03 -38.09 -0.08
CA GLU A 284 34.98 -37.16 -0.71
C GLU A 284 36.33 -37.17 0.00
N ASP A 285 36.34 -37.02 1.33
CA ASP A 285 37.57 -36.84 2.12
C ASP A 285 37.97 -38.07 2.96
N GLY A 286 37.09 -39.07 3.10
CA GLY A 286 37.35 -40.30 3.86
C GLY A 286 37.42 -40.10 5.37
N GLU A 287 36.98 -38.95 5.88
CA GLU A 287 36.92 -38.63 7.31
C GLU A 287 35.55 -39.02 7.91
N GLU A 288 35.53 -39.30 9.22
CA GLU A 288 34.28 -39.57 9.93
C GLU A 288 33.55 -38.26 10.23
N VAL A 289 32.36 -38.10 9.66
CA VAL A 289 31.51 -36.92 9.83
C VAL A 289 30.28 -37.29 10.69
N LEU A 290 29.79 -36.30 11.45
CA LEU A 290 28.55 -36.39 12.23
C LEU A 290 27.51 -35.46 11.62
N ASP A 291 26.48 -36.05 11.05
CA ASP A 291 25.37 -35.32 10.44
C ASP A 291 24.16 -35.26 11.36
N LEU A 292 23.39 -34.19 11.20
CA LEU A 292 22.01 -34.13 11.66
C LEU A 292 21.10 -34.57 10.51
N VAL A 293 20.46 -35.72 10.67
CA VAL A 293 19.56 -36.29 9.67
C VAL A 293 18.12 -36.04 10.04
N PHE A 294 17.27 -35.86 9.03
CA PHE A 294 15.85 -35.62 9.21
C PHE A 294 15.05 -36.79 8.64
N TYR A 295 13.94 -37.11 9.29
CA TYR A 295 12.94 -38.06 8.80
C TYR A 295 11.56 -37.40 8.80
N GLU A 296 10.73 -37.73 7.84
CA GLU A 296 9.31 -37.38 7.89
C GLU A 296 8.50 -38.43 8.63
N ARG A 297 7.21 -38.13 8.89
CA ARG A 297 6.25 -39.08 9.47
C ARG A 297 6.19 -40.40 8.70
N ASN A 298 6.45 -40.42 7.39
CA ASN A 298 6.43 -41.65 6.58
C ASN A 298 7.70 -42.52 6.78
N GLY A 299 8.68 -42.06 7.55
CA GLY A 299 9.95 -42.77 7.80
C GLY A 299 10.99 -42.58 6.69
N LEU A 300 10.73 -41.73 5.71
CA LEU A 300 11.70 -41.38 4.66
C LEU A 300 12.55 -40.20 5.10
N ASN A 301 13.82 -40.21 4.72
CA ASN A 301 14.69 -39.04 4.79
C ASN A 301 14.37 -38.11 3.61
N PRO A 302 13.73 -36.93 3.82
CA PRO A 302 13.59 -35.96 2.76
C PRO A 302 14.99 -35.42 2.45
N GLU A 303 15.49 -35.64 1.22
CA GLU A 303 16.85 -35.31 0.76
C GLU A 303 17.59 -34.28 1.64
N THR A 304 18.71 -34.74 2.21
CA THR A 304 19.60 -34.05 3.14
C THR A 304 19.71 -32.54 2.87
N GLU A 305 19.16 -31.71 3.77
CA GLU A 305 19.86 -30.45 4.06
C GLU A 305 21.21 -30.86 4.65
N ILE A 306 22.25 -30.79 3.84
CA ILE A 306 23.63 -31.05 4.30
C ILE A 306 23.93 -29.91 5.27
N ILE A 307 23.91 -30.20 6.57
CA ILE A 307 24.47 -29.31 7.56
C ILE A 307 25.98 -29.49 7.48
N GLU A 308 26.64 -28.65 6.67
CA GLU A 308 28.08 -28.74 6.34
C GLU A 308 28.99 -28.80 7.58
N SER A 309 28.54 -28.30 8.74
CA SER A 309 29.14 -28.66 10.02
C SER A 309 28.18 -28.46 11.19
N LEU A 310 28.10 -29.43 12.09
CA LEU A 310 27.50 -29.29 13.41
C LEU A 310 28.60 -29.33 14.46
N THR A 311 29.15 -28.17 14.82
CA THR A 311 30.14 -28.11 15.91
C THR A 311 29.47 -27.67 17.20
N TRP A 312 29.41 -28.59 18.17
CA TRP A 312 29.28 -28.18 19.56
C TRP A 312 30.52 -27.35 19.89
N SER A 313 30.34 -26.07 20.21
CA SER A 313 31.47 -25.32 20.77
C SER A 313 31.84 -26.04 22.06
N SER A 314 33.03 -26.63 22.14
CA SER A 314 33.64 -27.17 23.36
C SER A 314 33.98 -26.07 24.38
N ASP A 315 33.32 -24.93 24.25
CA ASP A 315 33.56 -23.71 24.95
C ASP A 315 32.58 -23.55 26.09
N LYS A 316 33.07 -22.89 27.14
CA LYS A 316 32.36 -22.43 28.34
C LYS A 316 31.08 -21.59 28.09
N LEU A 317 30.67 -21.38 26.83
CA LEU A 317 29.34 -20.88 26.46
C LEU A 317 28.25 -21.78 27.03
N PHE A 318 28.47 -23.10 27.01
CA PHE A 318 27.68 -24.07 27.76
C PHE A 318 28.64 -24.83 28.70
N ALA A 319 28.22 -25.06 29.95
CA ALA A 319 29.16 -25.55 30.96
C ALA A 319 29.55 -27.01 30.71
N ASP A 320 30.79 -27.37 31.08
CA ASP A 320 31.27 -28.76 31.08
C ASP A 320 30.33 -29.65 31.90
N GLY A 321 29.99 -30.83 31.36
CA GLY A 321 29.10 -31.79 32.03
C GLY A 321 27.63 -31.39 31.98
N ILE A 322 27.11 -31.07 30.77
CA ILE A 322 25.68 -30.94 30.51
C ILE A 322 24.98 -32.27 30.83
N ILE A 323 23.97 -32.22 31.68
CA ILE A 323 23.13 -33.36 32.08
C ILE A 323 21.85 -33.36 31.25
N PHE A 324 21.22 -32.20 31.08
CA PHE A 324 20.01 -32.03 30.27
C PHE A 324 19.96 -30.62 29.65
N ALA A 325 19.21 -30.48 28.56
CA ALA A 325 18.85 -29.20 27.97
C ALA A 325 17.37 -29.22 27.55
N LYS A 326 16.60 -28.20 27.93
CA LYS A 326 15.16 -28.12 27.68
C LYS A 326 14.77 -26.72 27.22
N PHE A 327 14.04 -26.63 26.12
CA PHE A 327 13.41 -25.38 25.70
C PHE A 327 12.20 -25.08 26.57
N HIS A 328 11.93 -23.80 26.78
CA HIS A 328 10.70 -23.38 27.43
C HIS A 328 9.50 -23.70 26.51
N PRO A 329 8.44 -24.36 27.01
CA PRO A 329 7.32 -24.82 26.19
C PRO A 329 6.58 -23.69 25.45
N GLU A 330 6.40 -22.54 26.11
CA GLU A 330 5.74 -21.37 25.50
C GLU A 330 6.68 -20.30 24.91
N LYS A 331 7.98 -20.30 25.27
CA LYS A 331 8.94 -19.25 24.93
C LYS A 331 10.09 -19.84 24.11
N PRO A 332 9.99 -19.86 22.77
CA PRO A 332 10.83 -20.71 21.91
C PRO A 332 12.33 -20.40 21.93
N LEU A 333 12.73 -19.18 22.32
CA LEU A 333 14.12 -18.74 22.41
C LEU A 333 14.64 -18.71 23.86
N ASN A 334 13.98 -19.40 24.78
CA ASN A 334 14.41 -19.53 26.16
C ASN A 334 14.80 -20.99 26.43
N LEU A 335 16.05 -21.19 26.84
CA LEU A 335 16.69 -22.49 26.98
C LEU A 335 17.18 -22.68 28.43
N MET A 336 16.86 -23.82 29.02
CA MET A 336 17.39 -24.26 30.30
C MET A 336 18.43 -25.36 30.07
N ILE A 337 19.56 -25.27 30.76
CA ILE A 337 20.63 -26.26 30.71
C ILE A 337 20.99 -26.67 32.13
N GLY A 338 20.84 -27.94 32.44
CA GLY A 338 21.28 -28.53 33.70
C GLY A 338 22.70 -29.05 33.59
N THR A 339 23.52 -28.74 34.58
CA THR A 339 24.90 -29.22 34.71
C THR A 339 25.12 -29.75 36.12
N SER A 340 26.21 -30.48 36.33
CA SER A 340 26.61 -30.94 37.67
C SER A 340 26.77 -29.82 38.69
N THR A 341 27.03 -28.59 38.21
CA THR A 341 27.23 -27.40 39.06
C THR A 341 25.97 -26.57 39.29
N GLY A 342 24.90 -26.80 38.52
CA GLY A 342 23.66 -26.03 38.61
C GLY A 342 22.93 -25.88 37.28
N ILE A 343 21.91 -25.04 37.28
CA ILE A 343 20.96 -24.81 36.18
C ILE A 343 21.23 -23.44 35.55
N GLN A 344 21.43 -23.39 34.24
CA GLN A 344 21.58 -22.17 33.48
C GLN A 344 20.31 -21.88 32.70
N VAL A 345 19.82 -20.65 32.75
CA VAL A 345 18.70 -20.16 31.94
C VAL A 345 19.24 -19.11 30.97
N VAL A 346 19.09 -19.39 29.68
CA VAL A 346 19.61 -18.57 28.58
C VAL A 346 18.43 -18.04 27.78
N ASP A 347 18.32 -16.71 27.72
CA ASP A 347 17.39 -16.02 26.85
C ASP A 347 18.11 -15.63 25.55
N LEU A 348 17.59 -16.07 24.42
CA LEU A 348 18.08 -15.73 23.08
C LEU A 348 17.14 -14.72 22.41
N THR A 349 17.67 -13.91 21.51
CA THR A 349 16.89 -13.03 20.63
C THR A 349 17.54 -12.91 19.26
N TYR A 350 16.75 -12.52 18.26
CA TYR A 350 17.28 -12.21 16.94
C TYR A 350 17.85 -10.79 16.90
N LYS A 351 18.95 -10.61 16.15
CA LYS A 351 19.57 -9.32 15.85
C LYS A 351 19.94 -9.28 14.37
N ILE A 352 19.65 -8.16 13.73
CA ILE A 352 20.10 -7.88 12.36
C ILE A 352 21.30 -6.95 12.47
N VAL A 353 22.46 -7.41 12.02
CA VAL A 353 23.68 -6.61 12.06
C VAL A 353 23.75 -5.81 10.75
N THR A 354 23.48 -4.51 10.86
CA THR A 354 23.51 -3.59 9.71
C THR A 354 24.59 -2.54 9.85
N GLY A 355 24.99 -1.98 8.71
CA GLY A 355 25.71 -0.71 8.64
C GLY A 355 24.86 0.51 9.02
N PRO A 356 25.42 1.71 8.90
CA PRO A 356 24.70 2.96 9.09
C PRO A 356 23.56 3.13 8.09
N THR A 357 22.57 3.90 8.51
CA THR A 357 21.43 4.37 7.68
C THR A 357 21.50 5.88 7.40
N GLN A 358 22.67 6.51 7.64
CA GLN A 358 22.94 7.92 7.39
C GLN A 358 23.09 8.19 5.89
N LEU A 359 22.49 9.27 5.40
CA LEU A 359 22.50 9.62 3.99
C LEU A 359 23.95 9.80 3.48
N GLY A 360 24.27 9.13 2.37
CA GLY A 360 25.62 9.06 1.78
C GLY A 360 26.48 7.90 2.27
N ASP A 361 26.20 7.35 3.46
CA ASP A 361 26.93 6.21 4.05
C ASP A 361 26.10 4.94 4.25
N ASP A 362 24.85 4.96 3.77
CA ASP A 362 23.86 3.89 3.80
C ASP A 362 23.99 2.92 2.62
N VAL A 363 25.09 2.15 2.60
CA VAL A 363 25.34 1.15 1.55
C VAL A 363 24.42 -0.08 1.67
N GLY A 364 23.55 -0.12 2.68
CA GLY A 364 22.69 -1.26 2.99
C GLY A 364 23.50 -2.48 3.44
N MET A 365 24.59 -2.25 4.18
CA MET A 365 25.47 -3.32 4.64
C MET A 365 24.73 -4.23 5.63
N THR A 366 24.76 -5.54 5.39
CA THR A 366 24.15 -6.55 6.25
C THR A 366 25.13 -7.70 6.47
N LEU A 367 25.31 -8.12 7.72
CA LEU A 367 26.21 -9.20 8.11
C LEU A 367 25.44 -10.37 8.74
N VAL A 368 25.78 -11.59 8.32
CA VAL A 368 25.22 -12.83 8.87
C VAL A 368 26.36 -13.76 9.30
N ALA A 369 26.25 -14.34 10.50
CA ALA A 369 27.18 -15.36 10.97
C ALA A 369 26.70 -16.74 10.54
N ASP A 370 27.59 -17.51 9.92
CA ASP A 370 27.35 -18.90 9.52
C ASP A 370 28.53 -19.76 9.97
N GLY A 371 28.44 -20.28 11.21
CA GLY A 371 29.53 -21.02 11.86
C GLY A 371 30.83 -20.22 11.95
N TYR A 372 31.78 -20.56 11.07
CA TYR A 372 33.11 -19.97 10.97
C TYR A 372 33.18 -18.84 9.92
N THR A 373 32.11 -18.59 9.19
CA THR A 373 32.09 -17.70 8.04
C THR A 373 31.19 -16.49 8.31
N ALA A 374 31.75 -15.30 8.14
CA ALA A 374 30.97 -14.06 8.14
C ALA A 374 30.50 -13.77 6.72
N LYS A 375 29.19 -13.86 6.48
CA LYS A 375 28.52 -13.53 5.22
C LYS A 375 28.22 -12.04 5.16
N ILE A 376 28.71 -11.37 4.12
CA ILE A 376 28.67 -9.91 3.95
C ILE A 376 27.86 -9.58 2.71
N THR A 377 26.84 -8.74 2.85
CA THR A 377 25.98 -8.32 1.73
C THR A 377 25.70 -6.81 1.77
N PRO A 378 26.35 -6.00 0.91
CA PRO A 378 25.99 -4.60 0.67
C PRO A 378 24.81 -4.52 -0.30
N LEU A 379 23.59 -4.39 0.23
CA LEU A 379 22.34 -4.49 -0.54
C LEU A 379 22.18 -3.38 -1.60
N SER A 380 22.84 -2.23 -1.44
CA SER A 380 22.84 -1.19 -2.47
C SER A 380 23.69 -1.57 -3.69
N ILE A 381 24.71 -2.42 -3.54
CA ILE A 381 25.59 -2.86 -4.63
C ILE A 381 24.99 -4.10 -5.29
N ALA A 382 24.63 -5.10 -4.49
CA ALA A 382 24.05 -6.34 -4.96
C ALA A 382 22.96 -6.82 -4.00
N ASN A 383 21.74 -6.97 -4.53
CA ASN A 383 20.60 -7.49 -3.77
C ASN A 383 20.63 -9.03 -3.78
N VAL A 384 21.64 -9.61 -3.11
CA VAL A 384 21.86 -11.07 -3.07
C VAL A 384 20.89 -11.70 -2.08
N PRO A 385 20.03 -12.65 -2.50
CA PRO A 385 19.10 -13.32 -1.61
C PRO A 385 19.81 -14.42 -0.77
N PRO A 386 19.32 -14.69 0.44
CA PRO A 386 19.65 -15.94 1.16
C PRO A 386 19.34 -17.16 0.28
N PRO A 387 20.16 -18.24 0.33
CA PRO A 387 21.26 -18.51 1.27
C PRO A 387 22.63 -17.91 0.86
N ILE A 388 22.71 -17.27 -0.31
CA ILE A 388 23.96 -16.77 -0.88
C ILE A 388 24.30 -15.42 -0.26
N SER A 389 25.59 -15.11 -0.18
CA SER A 389 26.09 -13.80 0.25
C SER A 389 26.90 -13.13 -0.86
N PHE A 390 27.13 -11.81 -0.76
CA PHE A 390 27.96 -11.13 -1.75
C PHE A 390 29.44 -11.45 -1.57
N ARG A 391 29.89 -11.56 -0.32
CA ARG A 391 31.25 -11.95 0.09
C ARG A 391 31.21 -12.77 1.36
N GLU A 392 32.19 -13.63 1.50
CA GLU A 392 32.37 -14.50 2.66
C GLU A 392 33.77 -14.29 3.24
N LEU A 393 33.84 -14.25 4.56
CA LEU A 393 35.09 -14.13 5.31
C LEU A 393 35.16 -15.25 6.33
N ASP A 394 36.01 -16.23 6.05
CA ASP A 394 36.29 -17.32 6.98
C ASP A 394 37.18 -16.83 8.11
N VAL A 395 36.81 -17.18 9.33
CA VAL A 395 37.53 -16.87 10.56
C VAL A 395 37.82 -18.14 11.35
N LEU A 396 38.98 -18.14 12.00
CA LEU A 396 39.42 -19.26 12.83
C LEU A 396 38.60 -19.29 14.12
N GLY A 397 37.60 -20.18 14.20
CA GLY A 397 36.72 -20.37 15.35
C GLY A 397 35.31 -19.78 15.15
N CYS A 398 34.33 -20.32 15.86
CA CYS A 398 32.91 -19.96 15.67
C CYS A 398 32.65 -18.49 16.00
N ILE A 399 31.86 -17.84 15.15
CA ILE A 399 31.44 -16.45 15.31
C ILE A 399 30.27 -16.40 16.30
N THR A 400 30.35 -15.52 17.29
CA THR A 400 29.28 -15.32 18.29
C THR A 400 28.52 -14.00 18.12
N ASP A 401 29.18 -12.94 17.62
CA ASP A 401 28.53 -11.68 17.24
C ASP A 401 29.35 -10.96 16.17
N LEU A 402 28.68 -10.10 15.41
CA LEU A 402 29.26 -9.32 14.32
C LEU A 402 28.95 -7.84 14.50
N ALA A 403 29.85 -6.99 14.02
CA ALA A 403 29.64 -5.55 13.93
C ALA A 403 30.37 -4.96 12.71
N VAL A 404 29.88 -3.82 12.26
CA VAL A 404 30.45 -3.06 11.14
C VAL A 404 30.70 -1.61 11.58
N SER A 405 31.77 -1.00 11.05
CA SER A 405 32.11 0.39 11.33
C SER A 405 31.15 1.37 10.68
N LYS A 406 31.17 2.62 11.17
CA LYS A 406 30.44 3.74 10.55
C LYS A 406 30.83 3.98 9.08
N SER A 407 32.04 3.63 8.66
CA SER A 407 32.45 3.75 7.25
C SER A 407 31.99 2.59 6.36
N ASN A 408 31.43 1.51 6.94
CA ASN A 408 31.21 0.22 6.26
C ASN A 408 32.48 -0.44 5.73
N GLU A 409 33.65 -0.15 6.30
CA GLU A 409 34.92 -0.70 5.81
C GLU A 409 35.61 -1.62 6.79
N LYS A 410 35.29 -1.51 8.09
CA LYS A 410 35.86 -2.38 9.12
C LYS A 410 34.76 -3.28 9.67
N TYR A 411 35.09 -4.55 9.78
CA TYR A 411 34.23 -5.60 10.28
C TYR A 411 34.86 -6.17 11.52
N ALA A 412 34.05 -6.34 12.56
CA ALA A 412 34.48 -7.01 13.78
C ALA A 412 33.68 -8.31 13.94
N ALA A 413 34.41 -9.41 14.14
CA ALA A 413 33.82 -10.69 14.53
C ALA A 413 34.30 -11.06 15.93
N LEU A 414 33.34 -11.28 16.83
CA LEU A 414 33.59 -11.88 18.13
C LEU A 414 33.61 -13.40 17.99
N ARG A 415 34.55 -14.04 18.66
CA ARG A 415 34.77 -15.48 18.64
C ARG A 415 34.81 -16.02 20.05
N THR A 416 34.60 -17.32 20.19
CA THR A 416 34.47 -17.94 21.49
C THR A 416 35.79 -18.07 22.29
N MET A 417 36.95 -18.22 21.62
CA MET A 417 38.22 -18.61 22.27
C MET A 417 39.40 -17.63 22.19
N SER A 418 39.27 -16.47 21.54
CA SER A 418 40.41 -15.55 21.33
C SER A 418 39.94 -14.13 20.96
N PRO A 419 40.79 -13.08 21.04
CA PRO A 419 40.34 -11.70 20.85
C PRO A 419 39.70 -11.46 19.48
N HIS A 420 38.92 -10.37 19.41
CA HIS A 420 38.20 -9.91 18.23
C HIS A 420 39.07 -9.95 16.97
N ILE A 421 38.48 -10.40 15.87
CA ILE A 421 39.08 -10.22 14.54
C ILE A 421 38.51 -8.94 13.97
N LEU A 422 39.41 -8.03 13.57
CA LEU A 422 39.05 -6.89 12.74
C LEU A 422 39.47 -7.18 11.30
N GLY A 423 38.50 -7.39 10.42
CA GLY A 423 38.69 -7.41 8.97
C GLY A 423 38.50 -6.00 8.41
N THR A 424 39.27 -5.62 7.39
CA THR A 424 39.07 -4.35 6.68
C THR A 424 38.87 -4.64 5.19
N ILE A 425 37.78 -4.13 4.62
CA ILE A 425 37.52 -4.11 3.18
C ILE A 425 37.18 -2.67 2.81
N THR A 426 37.99 -2.07 1.95
CA THR A 426 37.75 -0.68 1.51
C THR A 426 36.62 -0.62 0.48
N ARG A 427 35.98 0.55 0.33
CA ARG A 427 34.87 0.72 -0.63
C ARG A 427 35.24 0.33 -2.06
N ASP A 428 36.45 0.66 -2.51
CA ASP A 428 36.93 0.35 -3.87
C ASP A 428 37.11 -1.16 -4.10
N GLN A 429 37.34 -1.92 -3.03
CA GLN A 429 37.52 -3.36 -3.08
C GLN A 429 36.20 -4.14 -3.19
N TYR A 430 35.03 -3.51 -3.02
CA TYR A 430 33.75 -4.20 -3.21
C TYR A 430 33.50 -4.60 -4.68
N THR A 431 34.06 -3.85 -5.63
CA THR A 431 33.89 -4.07 -7.07
C THR A 431 35.03 -4.85 -7.72
N SER A 432 36.13 -5.12 -7.00
CA SER A 432 37.28 -5.88 -7.51
C SER A 432 37.08 -7.40 -7.41
N ASP A 433 37.96 -8.17 -8.06
CA ASP A 433 37.88 -9.63 -8.13
C ASP A 433 37.90 -10.27 -6.71
N PRO A 434 36.95 -11.17 -6.37
CA PRO A 434 36.91 -11.88 -5.08
C PRO A 434 38.25 -12.45 -4.62
N ILE A 435 39.01 -13.06 -5.55
CA ILE A 435 40.26 -13.77 -5.23
C ILE A 435 41.38 -12.80 -4.86
N GLU A 436 41.35 -11.59 -5.41
CA GLU A 436 42.38 -10.57 -5.19
C GLU A 436 42.16 -9.82 -3.87
N VAL A 437 40.90 -9.61 -3.47
CA VAL A 437 40.51 -8.97 -2.21
C VAL A 437 40.72 -9.90 -1.02
N ALA A 438 40.37 -11.18 -1.13
CA ALA A 438 40.57 -12.17 -0.05
C ALA A 438 42.03 -12.25 0.41
N LYS A 439 42.99 -12.04 -0.51
CA LYS A 439 44.44 -11.96 -0.21
C LYS A 439 44.86 -10.67 0.50
N GLN A 440 44.04 -9.61 0.46
CA GLN A 440 44.34 -8.27 0.96
C GLN A 440 43.60 -7.91 2.26
N ILE A 441 42.67 -8.74 2.74
CA ILE A 441 41.97 -8.50 4.01
C ILE A 441 42.98 -8.57 5.16
N ALA A 442 43.32 -7.41 5.72
CA ALA A 442 44.19 -7.32 6.88
C ALA A 442 43.42 -7.72 8.14
N LEU A 443 43.70 -8.90 8.67
CA LEU A 443 43.18 -9.38 9.96
C LEU A 443 44.02 -8.81 11.11
N SER A 444 43.52 -7.80 11.82
CA SER A 444 44.16 -7.30 13.04
C SER A 444 43.64 -8.04 14.28
N LYS A 445 44.56 -8.45 15.18
CA LYS A 445 44.25 -9.19 16.41
C LYS A 445 43.99 -8.30 17.64
N THR A 446 44.04 -6.98 17.49
CA THR A 446 43.90 -6.03 18.61
C THR A 446 42.81 -5.02 18.31
N CYS A 447 41.66 -5.17 18.98
CA CYS A 447 40.63 -4.14 19.06
C CYS A 447 40.76 -3.44 20.41
N SER A 448 41.05 -2.14 20.43
CA SER A 448 40.96 -1.33 21.64
C SER A 448 39.49 -1.11 21.96
N LEU A 449 38.98 -1.74 23.04
CA LEU A 449 37.64 -1.41 23.55
C LEU A 449 37.62 0.07 23.92
N CYS A 450 36.73 0.84 23.31
CA CYS A 450 36.44 2.19 23.74
C CYS A 450 35.74 2.12 25.10
N ILE A 451 36.22 2.89 26.07
CA ILE A 451 35.49 3.13 27.32
C ILE A 451 34.30 4.01 26.93
N LEU A 452 33.09 3.47 27.06
CA LEU A 452 31.85 4.23 26.93
C LEU A 452 31.62 4.98 28.24
N ASP A 453 31.49 6.31 28.15
CA ASP A 453 30.92 7.09 29.25
C ASP A 453 29.46 6.67 29.42
N LEU A 454 29.14 6.06 30.56
CA LEU A 454 27.79 5.59 30.86
C LEU A 454 26.89 6.80 31.18
N LYS A 455 26.06 7.18 30.22
CA LYS A 455 24.98 8.15 30.39
C LYS A 455 23.64 7.43 30.30
N GLU A 456 22.84 7.53 31.36
CA GLU A 456 21.47 7.04 31.33
C GLU A 456 20.63 7.91 30.36
N ILE A 457 19.92 7.25 29.43
CA ILE A 457 19.05 7.91 28.44
C ILE A 457 17.59 7.80 28.87
N VAL A 458 17.09 6.58 29.04
CA VAL A 458 15.70 6.29 29.41
C VAL A 458 15.57 4.91 30.06
N THR A 459 14.52 4.72 30.85
CA THR A 459 14.09 3.42 31.35
C THR A 459 12.77 3.00 30.68
N PHE A 460 12.79 1.94 29.86
CA PHE A 460 11.58 1.44 29.21
C PHE A 460 10.61 0.78 30.22
N PRO A 461 9.28 0.89 30.03
CA PRO A 461 8.29 0.24 30.89
C PRO A 461 8.33 -1.30 30.87
N ALA A 462 8.97 -1.89 29.85
CA ALA A 462 9.13 -3.33 29.69
C ALA A 462 10.46 -3.64 28.99
N LEU A 463 10.95 -4.89 29.13
CA LEU A 463 12.15 -5.34 28.45
C LEU A 463 11.94 -5.33 26.92
N CYS A 464 12.65 -4.44 26.24
CA CYS A 464 12.72 -4.38 24.80
C CYS A 464 13.73 -5.40 24.27
N ARG A 465 13.32 -6.21 23.28
CA ARG A 465 14.17 -7.20 22.63
C ARG A 465 15.02 -6.62 21.50
N ASP A 466 14.59 -5.48 20.98
CA ASP A 466 15.22 -4.76 19.88
C ASP A 466 15.09 -3.26 20.15
N LEU A 467 16.16 -2.52 19.90
CA LEU A 467 16.30 -1.14 20.32
C LEU A 467 17.23 -0.36 19.38
N GLU A 468 16.81 0.83 19.00
CA GLU A 468 17.62 1.78 18.24
C GLU A 468 17.51 3.17 18.88
N VAL A 469 18.62 3.91 18.86
CA VAL A 469 18.73 5.22 19.50
C VAL A 469 19.11 6.25 18.44
N ALA A 470 18.32 7.30 18.34
CA ALA A 470 18.60 8.47 17.54
C ALA A 470 19.16 9.59 18.42
N TYR A 471 20.07 10.38 17.87
CA TYR A 471 20.52 11.63 18.48
C TYR A 471 19.96 12.79 17.67
N ASP A 472 19.23 13.66 18.33
CA ASP A 472 18.72 14.88 17.72
C ASP A 472 19.68 16.04 18.04
N ALA A 473 20.36 16.52 16.99
CA ALA A 473 21.30 17.62 17.10
C ALA A 473 20.63 18.98 17.36
N ALA A 474 19.34 19.13 17.03
CA ALA A 474 18.60 20.37 17.26
C ALA A 474 18.22 20.54 18.73
N THR A 475 17.85 19.45 19.41
CA THR A 475 17.47 19.46 20.82
C THR A 475 18.60 19.04 21.77
N ASP A 476 19.72 18.51 21.25
CA ASP A 476 20.82 17.91 22.01
C ASP A 476 20.35 16.78 22.94
N GLN A 477 19.36 16.01 22.48
CA GLN A 477 18.76 14.90 23.23
C GLN A 477 18.82 13.58 22.46
N TYR A 478 18.82 12.49 23.21
CA TYR A 478 18.71 11.15 22.67
C TYR A 478 17.26 10.70 22.74
N GLU A 479 16.79 10.08 21.65
CA GLU A 479 15.51 9.40 21.61
C GLU A 479 15.73 7.91 21.40
N ALA A 480 15.13 7.09 22.26
CA ALA A 480 15.24 5.65 22.17
C ALA A 480 13.91 5.04 21.69
N PHE A 481 14.01 4.13 20.73
CA PHE A 481 12.89 3.36 20.20
C PHE A 481 13.12 1.89 20.50
N GLY A 482 12.12 1.22 21.07
CA GLY A 482 12.27 -0.17 21.50
C GLY A 482 11.01 -1.00 21.27
N ILE A 483 11.18 -2.24 20.82
CA ILE A 483 10.08 -3.21 20.71
C ILE A 483 10.16 -4.21 21.86
N SER A 484 9.09 -4.35 22.63
CA SER A 484 8.96 -5.40 23.65
C SER A 484 8.69 -6.79 23.06
N ARG A 485 8.81 -7.85 23.89
CA ARG A 485 8.51 -9.23 23.46
C ARG A 485 7.08 -9.43 22.94
N ASN A 486 6.10 -8.67 23.44
CA ASN A 486 4.71 -8.72 22.97
C ASN A 486 4.41 -7.75 21.81
N GLY A 487 5.45 -7.17 21.18
CA GLY A 487 5.28 -6.32 20.00
C GLY A 487 4.76 -4.91 20.30
N LYS A 488 4.97 -4.37 21.50
CA LYS A 488 4.68 -2.96 21.79
C LYS A 488 5.91 -2.12 21.43
N LEU A 489 5.70 -1.11 20.61
CA LEU A 489 6.73 -0.12 20.28
C LEU A 489 6.65 1.03 21.28
N PHE A 490 7.77 1.31 21.92
CA PHE A 490 7.97 2.43 22.82
C PHE A 490 8.87 3.48 22.17
N ARG A 491 8.50 4.74 22.32
CA ARG A 491 9.38 5.90 22.16
C ARG A 491 9.64 6.43 23.56
N ASN A 492 10.88 6.32 24.02
CA ASN A 492 11.23 6.54 25.42
C ASN A 492 10.29 5.74 26.34
N GLU A 493 9.57 6.40 27.24
CA GLU A 493 8.64 5.73 28.17
C GLU A 493 7.21 5.57 27.59
N THR A 494 6.93 6.17 26.43
CA THR A 494 5.59 6.24 25.86
C THR A 494 5.35 5.12 24.86
N GLN A 495 4.27 4.35 25.05
CA GLN A 495 3.84 3.35 24.08
C GLN A 495 3.24 4.06 22.85
N VAL A 496 3.83 3.86 21.67
CA VAL A 496 3.37 4.47 20.41
C VAL A 496 2.32 3.60 19.73
N VAL A 497 2.63 2.32 19.56
CA VAL A 497 1.78 1.36 18.82
C VAL A 497 2.02 -0.07 19.30
N SER A 498 1.04 -0.94 19.11
CA SER A 498 1.11 -2.36 19.41
C SER A 498 1.04 -3.23 18.16
N GLY A 499 1.56 -4.46 18.23
CA GLY A 499 1.59 -5.39 17.12
C GLY A 499 2.73 -5.13 16.15
N VAL A 500 3.85 -4.57 16.62
CA VAL A 500 5.06 -4.29 15.82
C VAL A 500 5.99 -5.50 15.80
N THR A 501 6.49 -5.84 14.61
CA THR A 501 7.37 -7.01 14.41
C THR A 501 8.84 -6.65 14.19
N SER A 502 9.13 -5.50 13.57
CA SER A 502 10.49 -5.01 13.32
C SER A 502 10.51 -3.49 13.25
N LEU A 503 11.66 -2.87 13.54
CA LEU A 503 11.88 -1.43 13.43
C LEU A 503 13.21 -1.13 12.71
N LYS A 504 13.29 0.06 12.12
CA LYS A 504 14.53 0.64 11.61
C LYS A 504 14.45 2.17 11.65
N ILE A 505 15.49 2.84 12.14
CA ILE A 505 15.63 4.29 12.14
C ILE A 505 16.54 4.74 11.00
N THR A 506 16.18 5.89 10.46
CA THR A 506 17.00 6.70 9.55
C THR A 506 17.12 8.10 10.14
N GLU A 507 17.87 8.99 9.51
CA GLU A 507 18.01 10.37 10.00
C GLU A 507 16.69 11.15 10.08
N SER A 508 15.70 10.79 9.24
CA SER A 508 14.45 11.52 9.11
C SER A 508 13.19 10.70 9.37
N HIS A 509 13.30 9.37 9.41
CA HIS A 509 12.14 8.47 9.49
C HIS A 509 12.36 7.33 10.48
N LEU A 510 11.31 7.01 11.24
CA LEU A 510 11.15 5.76 11.97
C LEU A 510 10.30 4.80 11.11
N LEU A 511 10.89 3.69 10.69
CA LEU A 511 10.21 2.64 9.94
C LEU A 511 9.88 1.48 10.88
N PHE A 512 8.67 0.93 10.77
CA PHE A 512 8.29 -0.26 11.50
C PHE A 512 7.20 -1.04 10.75
N THR A 513 7.09 -2.33 11.03
CA THR A 513 6.09 -3.23 10.44
C THR A 513 5.07 -3.68 11.47
N THR A 514 3.80 -3.77 11.08
CA THR A 514 2.69 -4.19 11.95
C THR A 514 2.09 -5.54 11.53
N VAL A 515 1.53 -6.28 12.48
CA VAL A 515 0.81 -7.55 12.23
C VAL A 515 -0.57 -7.32 11.59
N PHE A 516 -1.19 -6.18 11.88
CA PHE A 516 -2.53 -5.84 11.39
C PHE A 516 -2.47 -4.88 10.19
N GLN A 517 -3.41 -5.06 9.25
CA GLN A 517 -3.75 -4.04 8.28
C GLN A 517 -4.40 -2.88 9.04
N ASN A 518 -3.79 -1.69 8.99
CA ASN A 518 -4.53 -0.48 9.34
C ASN A 518 -5.64 -0.32 8.30
N LEU A 519 -6.87 -0.70 8.67
CA LEU A 519 -8.10 -0.40 7.95
C LEU A 519 -8.38 1.11 8.12
N THR A 520 -7.58 1.96 7.50
CA THR A 520 -7.98 3.36 7.31
C THR A 520 -8.90 3.41 6.09
N ASN A 521 -10.02 4.12 6.23
CA ASN A 521 -11.08 4.31 5.22
C ASN A 521 -10.52 4.27 3.78
N GLU A 522 -11.13 3.44 2.93
CA GLU A 522 -10.71 3.13 1.54
C GLU A 522 -10.55 4.36 0.61
N ASN A 523 -10.89 5.56 1.09
CA ASN A 523 -10.89 6.80 0.31
C ASN A 523 -9.76 7.80 0.67
N ILE A 524 -8.89 7.52 1.65
CA ILE A 524 -7.76 8.41 1.99
C ILE A 524 -6.44 7.67 1.77
N VAL A 525 -5.69 8.10 0.75
CA VAL A 525 -4.35 7.57 0.46
C VAL A 525 -3.33 8.22 1.41
N ASP A 526 -2.93 7.50 2.45
CA ASP A 526 -1.86 7.93 3.37
C ASP A 526 -0.50 7.44 2.85
N GLU A 527 0.41 8.37 2.55
CA GLU A 527 1.77 8.10 2.04
C GLU A 527 2.65 7.30 3.01
N ARG A 528 2.30 7.31 4.31
CA ARG A 528 3.04 6.63 5.39
C ARG A 528 2.73 5.14 5.45
N ILE A 529 1.67 4.68 4.77
CA ILE A 529 1.15 3.32 4.86
C ILE A 529 1.40 2.59 3.54
N ARG A 530 2.01 1.40 3.63
CA ARG A 530 2.13 0.47 2.49
C ARG A 530 1.80 -0.94 2.95
N GLN A 531 0.98 -1.63 2.17
CA GLN A 531 0.73 -3.06 2.36
C GLN A 531 1.98 -3.86 2.00
N ILE A 532 2.31 -4.85 2.82
CA ILE A 532 3.44 -5.77 2.65
C ILE A 532 2.95 -7.20 2.78
N GLU A 533 3.76 -8.15 2.34
CA GLU A 533 3.48 -9.56 2.60
C GLU A 533 3.44 -9.86 4.10
N ARG A 534 2.49 -10.71 4.50
CA ARG A 534 2.28 -11.05 5.90
C ARG A 534 3.52 -11.72 6.49
N GLY A 535 4.00 -11.17 7.60
CA GLY A 535 5.16 -11.71 8.33
C GLY A 535 6.51 -11.23 7.79
N SER A 536 6.53 -10.37 6.76
CA SER A 536 7.76 -9.73 6.33
C SER A 536 8.33 -8.81 7.40
N ILE A 537 9.65 -8.79 7.52
CA ILE A 537 10.40 -8.01 8.50
C ILE A 537 11.37 -7.05 7.80
N LEU A 538 11.69 -5.92 8.44
CA LEU A 538 12.69 -4.97 7.97
C LEU A 538 14.09 -5.56 8.16
N VAL A 539 14.88 -5.55 7.09
CA VAL A 539 16.29 -5.94 7.11
C VAL A 539 17.16 -4.68 7.11
N ASN A 540 16.92 -3.76 6.19
CA ASN A 540 17.74 -2.56 6.05
C ASN A 540 16.96 -1.40 5.39
N ALA A 541 17.43 -0.18 5.60
CA ALA A 541 16.89 1.03 4.97
C ALA A 541 18.04 1.84 4.37
N MET A 542 17.86 2.31 3.13
CA MET A 542 18.84 3.06 2.35
C MET A 542 18.23 4.37 1.85
N PRO A 543 18.21 5.43 2.68
CA PRO A 543 17.75 6.76 2.30
C PRO A 543 18.33 7.31 0.99
N THR A 544 19.61 7.10 0.68
CA THR A 544 20.26 7.56 -0.56
C THR A 544 19.63 6.97 -1.82
N LYS A 545 19.10 5.75 -1.73
CA LYS A 545 18.36 5.08 -2.82
C LYS A 545 16.84 5.13 -2.67
N TYR A 546 16.34 5.76 -1.60
CA TYR A 546 14.93 5.80 -1.24
C TYR A 546 14.31 4.41 -1.11
N SER A 547 15.09 3.44 -0.66
CA SER A 547 14.69 2.03 -0.65
C SER A 547 14.76 1.40 0.73
N VAL A 548 13.86 0.45 0.95
CA VAL A 548 13.72 -0.34 2.16
C VAL A 548 13.71 -1.81 1.77
N VAL A 549 14.54 -2.61 2.43
CA VAL A 549 14.67 -4.04 2.15
C VAL A 549 13.94 -4.83 3.23
N LEU A 550 13.02 -5.66 2.79
CA LEU A 550 12.23 -6.57 3.60
C LEU A 550 12.65 -8.02 3.33
N GLU A 551 12.51 -8.89 4.32
CA GLU A 551 12.64 -10.34 4.16
C GLU A 551 11.29 -10.99 4.48
N ALA A 552 10.76 -11.74 3.52
CA ALA A 552 9.54 -12.52 3.69
C ALA A 552 9.81 -13.80 4.51
N PRO A 553 8.78 -14.41 5.15
CA PRO A 553 8.96 -15.65 5.92
C PRO A 553 9.54 -16.83 5.12
N ARG A 554 9.35 -16.81 3.79
CA ARG A 554 9.92 -17.80 2.86
C ARG A 554 11.41 -17.58 2.53
N GLY A 555 12.05 -16.54 3.07
CA GLY A 555 13.47 -16.22 2.86
C GLY A 555 13.78 -15.27 1.70
N ASN A 556 12.79 -14.93 0.86
CA ASN A 556 12.99 -13.98 -0.24
C ASN A 556 13.15 -12.55 0.25
N LEU A 557 14.04 -11.79 -0.37
CA LEU A 557 14.16 -10.35 -0.18
C LEU A 557 13.20 -9.59 -1.10
N GLU A 558 12.50 -8.59 -0.56
CA GLU A 558 11.70 -7.62 -1.30
C GLU A 558 12.25 -6.22 -1.02
N THR A 559 12.79 -5.58 -2.05
CA THR A 559 13.24 -4.18 -1.96
C THR A 559 12.14 -3.28 -2.49
N ILE A 560 11.59 -2.44 -1.62
CA ILE A 560 10.53 -1.49 -1.94
C ILE A 560 11.10 -0.07 -1.93
N CYS A 561 10.48 0.84 -2.68
CA CYS A 561 10.74 2.27 -2.59
C CYS A 561 9.48 2.96 -2.04
N PRO A 562 9.38 3.21 -0.72
CA PRO A 562 8.21 3.83 -0.13
C PRO A 562 7.96 5.23 -0.73
N ARG A 563 6.70 5.57 -0.99
CA ARG A 563 6.31 6.85 -1.61
C ARG A 563 6.86 8.04 -0.84
N ILE A 564 6.71 8.02 0.49
CA ILE A 564 7.21 9.07 1.38
C ILE A 564 8.72 9.34 1.22
N MET A 565 9.54 8.32 0.94
CA MET A 565 10.98 8.51 0.74
C MET A 565 11.31 9.03 -0.67
N VAL A 566 10.56 8.61 -1.69
CA VAL A 566 10.82 8.97 -3.10
C VAL A 566 10.41 10.41 -3.41
N MET A 567 9.27 10.85 -2.87
CA MET A 567 8.71 12.18 -3.14
C MET A 567 9.60 13.33 -2.68
N LEU A 568 10.46 13.07 -1.70
CA LEU A 568 11.40 14.04 -1.19
C LEU A 568 12.49 14.43 -2.21
N TYR A 569 12.84 13.61 -3.22
CA TYR A 569 14.07 13.88 -4.02
C TYR A 569 14.18 13.38 -5.47
N ARG A 570 13.31 12.47 -6.00
CA ARG A 570 13.46 12.00 -7.41
C ARG A 570 12.15 11.95 -8.18
N LEU A 571 11.96 12.96 -9.02
CA LEU A 571 10.85 13.09 -9.99
C LEU A 571 11.08 12.35 -11.31
N SER A 572 12.12 11.49 -11.38
CA SER A 572 12.57 10.85 -12.61
C SER A 572 12.01 9.43 -12.86
N TYR A 573 11.05 8.97 -12.06
CA TYR A 573 10.37 7.68 -12.29
C TYR A 573 9.10 7.86 -13.13
N PRO A 574 8.92 7.08 -14.21
CA PRO A 574 7.83 7.25 -15.19
C PRO A 574 6.42 6.88 -14.70
N GLN A 575 6.24 6.52 -13.42
CA GLN A 575 4.95 6.12 -12.82
C GLN A 575 4.39 7.15 -11.83
N ASN A 576 5.09 8.23 -11.57
CA ASN A 576 4.59 9.33 -10.73
C ASN A 576 3.89 10.36 -11.61
N ASP A 577 2.83 11.01 -11.10
CA ASP A 577 2.23 12.13 -11.83
C ASP A 577 3.26 13.24 -11.95
N LEU A 578 3.62 13.59 -13.19
CA LEU A 578 4.65 14.56 -13.49
C LEU A 578 4.22 15.99 -13.12
N ASP A 579 2.93 16.19 -12.91
CA ASP A 579 2.29 17.42 -12.40
C ASP A 579 2.99 17.99 -11.17
N ILE A 580 3.58 17.15 -10.32
CA ILE A 580 4.31 17.57 -9.11
C ILE A 580 5.47 18.56 -9.40
N LEU A 581 6.06 18.52 -10.60
CA LEU A 581 7.10 19.47 -11.03
C LEU A 581 6.59 20.91 -11.11
N HIS A 582 5.29 21.08 -11.34
CA HIS A 582 4.60 22.36 -11.32
C HIS A 582 3.87 22.56 -9.99
N ASP A 583 3.05 21.58 -9.57
CA ASP A 583 2.10 21.72 -8.47
C ASP A 583 2.79 21.96 -7.10
N TYR A 584 4.03 21.50 -6.92
CA TYR A 584 4.79 21.74 -5.69
C TYR A 584 5.16 23.21 -5.47
N ASP A 585 5.64 23.89 -6.52
CA ASP A 585 5.94 25.32 -6.49
C ASP A 585 5.66 25.96 -7.86
N PRO A 586 4.38 26.34 -8.12
CA PRO A 586 3.97 26.87 -9.41
C PRO A 586 4.72 28.16 -9.78
N GLU A 587 5.00 29.03 -8.80
CA GLU A 587 5.70 30.29 -9.04
C GLU A 587 7.14 30.04 -9.50
N LEU A 588 7.86 29.12 -8.84
CA LEU A 588 9.22 28.75 -9.24
C LEU A 588 9.25 28.13 -10.65
N PHE A 589 8.28 27.28 -10.97
CA PHE A 589 8.14 26.68 -12.29
C PHE A 589 7.97 27.75 -13.38
N PHE A 590 6.96 28.62 -13.26
CA PHE A 590 6.67 29.64 -14.27
C PHE A 590 7.82 30.64 -14.46
N ASN A 591 8.57 30.94 -13.39
CA ASN A 591 9.75 31.81 -13.47
C ASN A 591 10.94 31.16 -14.20
N ASN A 592 10.97 29.83 -14.34
CA ASN A 592 12.12 29.07 -14.84
C ASN A 592 11.79 28.08 -15.97
N VAL A 593 10.66 28.23 -16.67
CA VAL A 593 10.23 27.31 -17.75
C VAL A 593 11.31 27.11 -18.83
N GLU A 594 12.03 28.17 -19.21
CA GLU A 594 13.10 28.05 -20.20
C GLU A 594 14.28 27.19 -19.70
N LEU A 595 14.60 27.25 -18.40
CA LEU A 595 15.63 26.42 -17.78
C LEU A 595 15.16 24.96 -17.68
N PHE A 596 13.89 24.73 -17.35
CA PHE A 596 13.26 23.41 -17.32
C PHE A 596 13.36 22.72 -18.70
N ILE A 597 12.99 23.41 -19.78
CA ILE A 597 13.09 22.88 -21.15
C ILE A 597 14.54 22.54 -21.52
N LYS A 598 15.51 23.39 -21.13
CA LYS A 598 16.94 23.14 -21.38
C LYS A 598 17.47 21.92 -20.63
N GLN A 599 16.99 21.67 -19.40
CA GLN A 599 17.46 20.56 -18.58
C GLN A 599 16.92 19.19 -19.03
N ILE A 600 15.67 19.12 -19.49
CA ILE A 600 15.12 17.86 -19.99
C ILE A 600 15.75 17.47 -21.32
N GLU A 601 16.00 18.44 -22.21
CA GLU A 601 16.66 18.37 -23.52
C GLU A 601 16.02 17.43 -24.57
N LYS A 602 15.43 16.31 -24.15
CA LYS A 602 14.79 15.28 -24.98
C LYS A 602 13.32 15.61 -25.21
N VAL A 603 12.92 15.56 -26.48
CA VAL A 603 11.56 15.82 -26.95
C VAL A 603 10.56 14.85 -26.31
N ASP A 604 10.87 13.55 -26.29
CA ASP A 604 9.97 12.51 -25.78
C ASP A 604 9.54 12.73 -24.30
N TYR A 605 10.44 13.24 -23.46
CA TYR A 605 10.14 13.50 -22.05
C TYR A 605 9.31 14.78 -21.85
N LEU A 606 9.50 15.79 -22.71
CA LEU A 606 8.65 16.97 -22.71
C LEU A 606 7.24 16.63 -23.23
N ASP A 607 7.15 15.78 -24.25
CA ASP A 607 5.86 15.28 -24.74
C ASP A 607 5.12 14.47 -23.65
N LEU A 608 5.84 13.60 -22.94
CA LEU A 608 5.27 12.87 -21.81
C LEU A 608 4.79 13.82 -20.69
N PHE A 609 5.59 14.85 -20.37
CA PHE A 609 5.20 15.86 -19.38
C PHE A 609 3.90 16.57 -19.77
N VAL A 610 3.83 17.09 -20.99
CA VAL A 610 2.69 17.89 -21.46
C VAL A 610 1.44 17.03 -21.66
N SER A 611 1.58 15.81 -22.16
CA SER A 611 0.44 14.92 -22.43
C SER A 611 -0.20 14.32 -21.18
N CYS A 612 0.54 14.23 -20.07
CA CYS A 612 0.06 13.68 -18.81
C CYS A 612 -0.38 14.73 -17.79
N LEU A 613 -0.57 16.00 -18.18
CA LEU A 613 -1.04 17.06 -17.27
C LEU A 613 -2.52 16.89 -16.89
N HIS A 614 -2.82 16.97 -15.60
CA HIS A 614 -4.17 16.96 -15.07
C HIS A 614 -4.61 18.38 -14.66
N GLU A 615 -5.91 18.62 -14.48
CA GLU A 615 -6.39 19.91 -13.92
C GLU A 615 -6.32 19.94 -12.40
N GLU A 616 -6.43 18.77 -11.77
CA GLU A 616 -6.40 18.62 -10.33
C GLU A 616 -5.00 18.88 -9.79
N ASP A 617 -4.91 19.44 -8.58
CA ASP A 617 -3.64 19.63 -7.89
C ASP A 617 -3.19 18.29 -7.27
N ALA A 618 -2.06 17.77 -7.75
CA ALA A 618 -1.50 16.51 -7.29
C ALA A 618 -1.04 16.57 -5.82
N THR A 619 -0.63 17.74 -5.33
CA THR A 619 -0.18 17.93 -3.94
C THR A 619 -1.33 17.87 -2.95
N VAL A 620 -2.57 18.13 -3.39
CA VAL A 620 -3.75 18.06 -2.51
C VAL A 620 -4.38 16.67 -2.55
N THR A 621 -4.38 16.05 -3.73
CA THR A 621 -5.14 14.81 -3.99
C THR A 621 -4.36 13.54 -3.70
N LYS A 622 -3.15 13.40 -4.28
CA LYS A 622 -2.37 12.15 -4.28
C LYS A 622 -1.10 12.22 -3.44
N TYR A 623 -0.47 13.40 -3.40
CA TYR A 623 0.83 13.64 -2.78
C TYR A 623 0.72 14.69 -1.68
N ARG A 624 -0.23 14.47 -0.77
CA ARG A 624 -0.47 15.36 0.35
C ARG A 624 0.72 15.38 1.29
N GLU A 625 1.29 16.57 1.52
CA GLU A 625 2.32 16.77 2.54
C GLU A 625 1.75 16.47 3.94
N THR A 626 2.07 15.30 4.49
CA THR A 626 1.59 14.91 5.83
C THR A 626 2.44 15.46 6.98
N ILE A 627 3.49 16.23 6.68
CA ILE A 627 4.40 16.84 7.68
C ILE A 627 3.63 17.77 8.63
N ASN A 628 2.69 18.58 8.11
CA ASN A 628 1.88 19.49 8.91
C ASN A 628 0.82 18.75 9.74
N ASP A 629 0.30 17.62 9.24
CA ASP A 629 -0.66 16.76 9.96
C ASP A 629 0.00 15.99 11.13
N ALA A 630 1.34 15.93 11.16
CA ALA A 630 2.12 15.35 12.25
C ALA A 630 2.31 16.30 13.45
N GLY A 631 1.77 17.53 13.38
CA GLY A 631 1.84 18.52 14.47
C GLY A 631 3.12 19.37 14.49
N ILE A 632 3.93 19.34 13.42
CA ILE A 632 5.13 20.16 13.27
C ILE A 632 4.72 21.55 12.77
N THR A 633 5.10 22.61 13.49
CA THR A 633 4.71 23.98 13.15
C THR A 633 5.60 24.60 12.07
N GLN A 634 5.06 25.51 11.25
CA GLN A 634 5.84 26.26 10.23
C GLN A 634 7.02 27.07 10.82
N GLU A 635 7.03 27.32 12.12
CA GLU A 635 8.13 27.99 12.82
C GLU A 635 9.30 27.03 13.16
N GLU A 636 9.02 25.74 13.39
CA GLU A 636 10.04 24.69 13.59
C GLU A 636 10.74 24.36 12.27
N ILE A 637 9.99 24.28 11.16
CA ILE A 637 10.52 24.11 9.79
C ILE A 637 11.46 25.27 9.39
N LYS A 638 11.24 26.48 9.91
CA LYS A 638 12.12 27.64 9.67
C LYS A 638 13.42 27.61 10.49
N ARG A 639 13.48 26.88 11.61
CA ARG A 639 14.70 26.74 12.42
C ARG A 639 15.61 25.62 11.91
N GLU A 640 15.03 24.56 11.35
CA GLU A 640 15.75 23.38 10.81
C GLU A 640 16.06 23.47 9.31
N GLY A 641 15.92 24.66 8.72
CA GLY A 641 15.97 24.93 7.28
C GLY A 641 17.29 24.64 6.53
N ASP A 642 18.27 23.99 7.17
CA ASP A 642 19.51 23.56 6.51
C ASP A 642 19.63 22.02 6.34
N THR A 643 18.77 21.20 6.98
CA THR A 643 18.94 19.72 6.97
C THR A 643 17.80 18.92 6.34
N LEU A 644 16.64 19.53 6.05
CA LEU A 644 15.52 18.84 5.38
C LEU A 644 15.25 19.33 3.95
N GLN A 645 16.03 20.30 3.47
CA GLN A 645 16.04 20.74 2.06
C GLN A 645 17.49 20.91 1.59
N PRO A 646 18.09 19.99 0.81
CA PRO A 646 19.29 20.31 0.05
C PRO A 646 18.96 21.38 -0.99
N ALA A 647 19.27 22.60 -0.60
CA ALA A 647 19.97 23.57 -1.43
C ALA A 647 19.25 24.20 -2.63
N PHE A 648 18.01 24.70 -2.54
CA PHE A 648 17.52 25.69 -3.53
C PHE A 648 16.58 26.80 -2.98
N LYS A 649 16.76 27.29 -1.74
CA LYS A 649 16.26 28.64 -1.39
C LYS A 649 17.30 29.72 -1.73
N LYS A 650 17.54 29.92 -3.03
CA LYS A 650 18.06 31.22 -3.48
C LYS A 650 16.87 32.18 -3.51
N ASN A 651 16.91 33.21 -2.69
CA ASN A 651 15.97 34.33 -2.74
C ASN A 651 16.00 34.94 -4.15
N PHE A 652 15.05 34.58 -5.00
CA PHE A 652 14.83 35.26 -6.27
C PHE A 652 13.94 36.46 -6.03
N SER A 653 14.49 37.63 -6.31
CA SER A 653 13.76 38.90 -6.36
C SER A 653 12.57 38.76 -7.33
N LYS A 654 11.35 38.95 -6.81
CA LYS A 654 10.11 39.05 -7.59
C LYS A 654 10.32 39.97 -8.79
N LYS A 655 10.37 39.40 -9.99
CA LYS A 655 10.10 40.12 -11.23
C LYS A 655 8.67 39.79 -11.65
N GLU A 656 7.71 40.38 -10.95
CA GLU A 656 6.34 40.47 -11.43
C GLU A 656 6.34 41.35 -12.69
N GLN A 657 6.27 40.76 -13.90
CA GLN A 657 5.73 41.46 -15.09
C GLN A 657 5.55 40.68 -16.42
N VAL A 658 5.57 39.34 -16.49
CA VAL A 658 5.47 38.66 -17.81
C VAL A 658 4.13 37.96 -18.08
N PHE A 659 3.26 37.75 -17.09
CA PHE A 659 2.19 36.76 -17.20
C PHE A 659 0.85 37.21 -16.60
N ALA A 660 0.21 38.21 -17.22
CA ALA A 660 -1.07 38.78 -16.75
C ALA A 660 -2.28 38.39 -17.61
N SER A 661 -2.13 37.49 -18.59
CA SER A 661 -3.17 37.18 -19.58
C SER A 661 -3.39 35.68 -19.74
N PHE A 662 -3.44 34.94 -18.64
CA PHE A 662 -3.58 33.49 -18.66
C PHE A 662 -5.02 33.04 -18.39
N SER A 663 -5.43 31.96 -19.03
CA SER A 663 -6.72 31.30 -18.84
C SER A 663 -6.87 30.67 -17.44
N ASP A 664 -8.11 30.43 -16.99
CA ASP A 664 -8.41 29.88 -15.65
C ASP A 664 -7.94 28.42 -15.44
N SER A 665 -7.58 27.70 -16.52
CA SER A 665 -7.15 26.28 -16.49
C SER A 665 -5.67 26.13 -16.17
N LYS A 666 -5.32 25.17 -15.30
CA LYS A 666 -3.92 24.85 -14.95
C LYS A 666 -3.16 24.35 -16.17
N VAL A 667 -3.77 23.41 -16.90
CA VAL A 667 -3.17 22.78 -18.09
C VAL A 667 -2.87 23.83 -19.15
N ASN A 668 -3.83 24.71 -19.45
CA ASN A 668 -3.63 25.75 -20.45
C ASN A 668 -2.50 26.71 -20.05
N ARG A 669 -2.42 27.11 -18.78
CA ARG A 669 -1.32 27.97 -18.30
C ARG A 669 0.05 27.36 -18.52
N ILE A 670 0.20 26.07 -18.26
CA ILE A 670 1.46 25.34 -18.46
C ILE A 670 1.76 25.22 -19.96
N CYS A 671 0.77 24.82 -20.77
CA CYS A 671 0.91 24.72 -22.23
C CYS A 671 1.30 26.06 -22.86
N GLU A 672 0.60 27.15 -22.52
CA GLU A 672 0.88 28.50 -23.03
C GLU A 672 2.28 28.99 -22.62
N ALA A 673 2.71 28.73 -21.38
CA ALA A 673 4.04 29.09 -20.91
C ALA A 673 5.15 28.31 -21.63
N ILE A 674 4.94 27.01 -21.91
CA ILE A 674 5.86 26.18 -22.69
C ILE A 674 5.91 26.68 -24.14
N LEU A 675 4.75 26.91 -24.76
CA LEU A 675 4.64 27.42 -26.13
C LEU A 675 5.35 28.78 -26.29
N ALA A 676 5.20 29.69 -25.32
CA ALA A 676 5.87 30.99 -25.33
C ALA A 676 7.41 30.88 -25.42
N VAL A 677 7.99 29.79 -24.91
CA VAL A 677 9.42 29.50 -25.05
C VAL A 677 9.69 28.75 -26.36
N LEU A 678 8.97 27.67 -26.64
CA LEU A 678 9.25 26.78 -27.78
C LEU A 678 9.01 27.44 -29.15
N LEU A 679 8.14 28.43 -29.25
CA LEU A 679 7.90 29.20 -30.48
C LEU A 679 9.04 30.17 -30.83
N LYS A 680 10.02 30.38 -29.93
CA LYS A 680 11.22 31.16 -30.27
C LYS A 680 12.03 30.43 -31.36
N PRO A 681 12.66 31.16 -32.31
CA PRO A 681 13.39 30.55 -33.43
C PRO A 681 14.50 29.57 -33.03
N GLU A 682 15.07 29.74 -31.84
CA GLU A 682 16.15 28.89 -31.31
C GLU A 682 15.68 27.49 -30.85
N TYR A 683 14.39 27.31 -30.53
CA TYR A 683 13.82 26.05 -30.05
C TYR A 683 12.88 25.39 -31.06
N PHE A 684 12.32 26.18 -31.98
CA PHE A 684 11.24 25.79 -32.86
C PHE A 684 11.52 24.50 -33.65
N ASP A 685 12.67 24.42 -34.35
CA ASP A 685 12.99 23.28 -35.21
C ASP A 685 13.20 21.99 -34.41
N LYS A 686 13.79 22.10 -33.21
CA LYS A 686 14.10 20.94 -32.36
C LYS A 686 12.85 20.38 -31.67
N TYR A 687 11.96 21.25 -31.20
CA TYR A 687 10.82 20.88 -30.36
C TYR A 687 9.48 20.97 -31.09
N LEU A 688 9.48 20.92 -32.42
CA LEU A 688 8.28 21.02 -33.25
C LEU A 688 7.18 20.02 -32.83
N GLN A 689 7.58 18.79 -32.50
CA GLN A 689 6.67 17.76 -32.03
C GLN A 689 5.98 18.15 -30.72
N THR A 690 6.74 18.67 -29.74
CA THR A 690 6.20 19.15 -28.45
C THR A 690 5.32 20.37 -28.59
N ILE A 691 5.61 21.25 -29.55
CA ILE A 691 4.71 22.37 -29.87
C ILE A 691 3.33 21.84 -30.30
N LEU A 692 3.29 20.80 -31.14
CA LEU A 692 2.04 20.17 -31.55
C LEU A 692 1.34 19.46 -30.39
N THR A 693 2.11 18.76 -29.52
CA THR A 693 1.58 18.14 -28.30
C THR A 693 0.92 19.18 -27.38
N ALA A 694 1.56 20.34 -27.16
CA ALA A 694 1.02 21.39 -26.30
C ALA A 694 -0.30 21.96 -26.81
N TYR A 695 -0.40 22.27 -28.11
CA TYR A 695 -1.67 22.71 -28.70
C TYR A 695 -2.77 21.65 -28.62
N ALA A 696 -2.42 20.37 -28.78
CA ALA A 696 -3.39 19.27 -28.68
C ALA A 696 -3.87 19.04 -27.23
N CYS A 697 -3.03 19.30 -26.23
CA CYS A 697 -3.33 19.07 -24.82
C CYS A 697 -4.05 20.23 -24.12
N GLU A 698 -4.18 21.40 -24.77
CA GLU A 698 -5.03 22.49 -24.30
C GLU A 698 -6.50 22.04 -24.09
N LYS A 699 -7.21 22.73 -23.20
CA LYS A 699 -8.63 22.48 -22.89
C LYS A 699 -9.46 23.74 -23.17
N PRO A 700 -10.29 23.75 -24.24
CA PRO A 700 -10.42 22.72 -25.29
C PRO A 700 -9.20 22.68 -26.22
N ALA A 701 -8.96 21.54 -26.87
CA ALA A 701 -7.80 21.33 -27.74
C ALA A 701 -7.73 22.35 -28.89
N ASN A 702 -6.57 22.98 -29.06
CA ASN A 702 -6.34 24.03 -30.05
C ASN A 702 -5.77 23.47 -31.36
N LEU A 703 -6.56 22.60 -31.99
CA LEU A 703 -6.16 21.93 -33.24
C LEU A 703 -6.01 22.89 -34.41
N VAL A 704 -6.69 24.04 -34.38
CA VAL A 704 -6.64 25.05 -35.44
C VAL A 704 -5.23 25.62 -35.61
N GLU A 705 -4.59 26.04 -34.52
CA GLU A 705 -3.23 26.59 -34.58
C GLU A 705 -2.18 25.50 -34.86
N ALA A 706 -2.34 24.31 -34.29
CA ALA A 706 -1.48 23.15 -34.61
C ALA A 706 -1.49 22.83 -36.12
N LEU A 707 -2.66 22.88 -36.76
CA LEU A 707 -2.80 22.55 -38.18
C LEU A 707 -2.44 23.69 -39.11
N LYS A 708 -2.66 24.95 -38.73
CA LYS A 708 -2.06 26.08 -39.44
C LYS A 708 -0.54 25.97 -39.47
N LEU A 709 0.06 25.54 -38.37
CA LEU A 709 1.50 25.28 -38.28
C LEU A 709 1.92 24.19 -39.27
N ILE A 710 1.23 23.05 -39.27
CA ILE A 710 1.48 21.94 -40.21
C ILE A 710 1.29 22.39 -41.67
N GLY A 711 0.23 23.15 -41.96
CA GLY A 711 -0.08 23.68 -43.30
C GLY A 711 1.05 24.58 -43.84
N SER A 712 1.67 25.37 -42.97
CA SER A 712 2.76 26.29 -43.31
C SER A 712 4.11 25.61 -43.61
N MET A 713 4.27 24.34 -43.25
CA MET A 713 5.51 23.60 -43.50
C MET A 713 5.75 23.43 -45.02
N LYS A 714 7.02 23.33 -45.43
CA LYS A 714 7.36 23.15 -46.86
C LYS A 714 7.73 21.71 -47.20
N ASP A 715 8.24 20.97 -46.23
CA ASP A 715 8.62 19.58 -46.38
C ASP A 715 7.41 18.65 -46.21
N GLN A 716 7.22 17.74 -47.15
CA GLN A 716 6.08 16.82 -47.19
C GLN A 716 6.23 15.67 -46.20
N GLU A 717 7.45 15.19 -45.98
CA GLU A 717 7.74 14.07 -45.05
C GLU A 717 7.56 14.51 -43.59
N GLN A 718 8.05 15.71 -43.26
CA GLN A 718 7.85 16.33 -41.95
C GLN A 718 6.35 16.58 -41.66
N LYS A 719 5.56 16.96 -42.68
CA LYS A 719 4.09 17.12 -42.55
C LYS A 719 3.39 15.82 -42.23
N GLU A 720 3.72 14.74 -42.94
CA GLU A 720 3.11 13.43 -42.72
C GLU A 720 3.43 12.89 -41.32
N THR A 721 4.67 13.10 -40.86
CA THR A 721 5.11 12.73 -39.50
C THR A 721 4.38 13.53 -38.43
N ALA A 722 4.26 14.85 -38.61
CA ALA A 722 3.54 15.74 -37.68
C ALA A 722 2.05 15.42 -37.59
N VAL A 723 1.40 15.12 -38.73
CA VAL A 723 0.00 14.68 -38.77
C VAL A 723 -0.17 13.34 -38.05
N THR A 724 0.72 12.39 -38.30
CA THR A 724 0.69 11.06 -37.64
C THR A 724 0.79 11.19 -36.12
N HIS A 725 1.70 12.05 -35.62
CA HIS A 725 1.83 12.34 -34.19
C HIS A 725 0.56 12.96 -33.61
N LEU A 726 -0.01 13.96 -34.30
CA LEU A 726 -1.25 14.60 -33.85
C LEU A 726 -2.41 13.59 -33.77
N CYS A 727 -2.58 12.74 -34.80
CA CYS A 727 -3.58 11.67 -34.85
C CYS A 727 -3.46 10.62 -33.73
N PHE A 728 -2.28 10.49 -33.12
CA PHE A 728 -2.11 9.64 -31.95
C PHE A 728 -2.69 10.27 -30.67
N LEU A 729 -2.64 11.60 -30.56
CA LEU A 729 -3.04 12.33 -29.36
C LEU A 729 -4.54 12.65 -29.27
N GLN A 730 -5.24 12.70 -30.41
CA GLN A 730 -6.66 13.09 -30.47
C GLN A 730 -7.49 12.06 -31.23
N ASP A 731 -8.77 11.95 -30.86
CA ASP A 731 -9.69 11.04 -31.53
C ASP A 731 -10.03 11.53 -32.95
N VAL A 732 -10.09 10.61 -33.91
CA VAL A 732 -10.34 10.82 -35.35
C VAL A 732 -11.61 11.64 -35.59
N ASN A 733 -12.62 11.51 -34.72
CA ASN A 733 -13.87 12.25 -34.83
C ASN A 733 -13.73 13.75 -34.55
N GLN A 734 -12.74 14.17 -33.76
CA GLN A 734 -12.48 15.59 -33.51
C GLN A 734 -11.88 16.31 -34.73
N TYR A 735 -11.35 15.54 -35.69
CA TYR A 735 -10.80 16.03 -36.95
C TYR A 735 -11.89 16.46 -37.95
N THR A 736 -13.17 16.17 -37.66
CA THR A 736 -14.28 16.72 -38.45
C THR A 736 -14.21 18.24 -38.49
N ARG A 737 -13.90 18.92 -37.37
CA ARG A 737 -13.73 20.38 -37.30
C ARG A 737 -12.69 20.97 -38.27
N LEU A 738 -11.87 20.11 -38.88
CA LEU A 738 -10.77 20.50 -39.76
C LEU A 738 -11.19 20.69 -41.22
N PHE A 739 -12.32 20.12 -41.63
CA PHE A 739 -12.88 20.41 -42.95
C PHE A 739 -13.15 21.93 -43.11
N GLY A 740 -13.37 22.66 -42.01
CA GLY A 740 -13.57 24.11 -41.97
C GLY A 740 -12.31 24.96 -42.20
N LEU A 741 -11.12 24.35 -42.37
CA LEU A 741 -9.91 25.07 -42.81
C LEU A 741 -9.83 25.22 -44.33
N TYR A 742 -10.71 24.55 -45.08
CA TYR A 742 -10.79 24.56 -46.54
C TYR A 742 -9.50 24.16 -47.28
N ASP A 743 -8.53 23.52 -46.59
CA ASP A 743 -7.32 22.96 -47.20
C ASP A 743 -7.54 21.48 -47.58
N VAL A 744 -7.95 21.27 -48.82
CA VAL A 744 -8.24 19.95 -49.41
C VAL A 744 -7.03 19.01 -49.36
N LYS A 745 -5.80 19.54 -49.48
CA LYS A 745 -4.59 18.70 -49.53
C LYS A 745 -4.23 18.19 -48.14
N LEU A 746 -4.28 19.07 -47.14
CA LEU A 746 -4.02 18.69 -45.74
C LEU A 746 -5.10 17.73 -45.23
N THR A 747 -6.36 18.01 -45.58
CA THR A 747 -7.51 17.16 -45.25
C THR A 747 -7.36 15.73 -45.78
N LEU A 748 -6.88 15.58 -47.02
CA LEU A 748 -6.64 14.26 -47.61
C LEU A 748 -5.55 13.47 -46.86
N VAL A 749 -4.46 14.13 -46.47
CA VAL A 749 -3.37 13.49 -45.72
C VAL A 749 -3.85 13.01 -44.35
N ILE A 750 -4.62 13.84 -43.64
CA ILE A 750 -5.20 13.50 -42.35
C ILE A 750 -6.17 12.32 -42.49
N ALA A 751 -7.09 12.37 -43.47
CA ALA A 751 -8.08 11.32 -43.71
C ALA A 751 -7.45 9.96 -44.07
N GLN A 752 -6.33 9.98 -44.82
CA GLN A 752 -5.58 8.77 -45.15
C GLN A 752 -4.88 8.16 -43.93
N GLN A 753 -4.31 9.00 -43.06
CA GLN A 753 -3.59 8.53 -41.86
C GLN A 753 -4.54 8.13 -40.73
N SER A 754 -5.74 8.71 -40.67
CA SER A 754 -6.75 8.42 -39.64
C SER A 754 -7.65 7.23 -39.97
N GLN A 755 -7.42 6.53 -41.09
CA GLN A 755 -8.20 5.37 -41.54
C GLN A 755 -9.72 5.63 -41.71
N MET A 756 -10.11 6.87 -42.01
CA MET A 756 -11.50 7.19 -42.32
C MET A 756 -11.98 6.45 -43.58
N ASP A 757 -13.27 6.12 -43.67
CA ASP A 757 -13.82 5.49 -44.88
C ASP A 757 -13.65 6.48 -46.06
N PRO A 758 -13.00 6.08 -47.16
CA PRO A 758 -12.92 6.89 -48.38
C PRO A 758 -14.27 7.44 -48.83
N LYS A 759 -15.37 6.72 -48.63
CA LYS A 759 -16.71 7.19 -49.01
C LYS A 759 -17.19 8.37 -48.16
N GLU A 760 -16.69 8.51 -46.93
CA GLU A 760 -17.06 9.61 -46.05
C GLU A 760 -16.33 10.89 -46.42
N TYR A 761 -15.02 10.85 -46.74
CA TYR A 761 -14.25 12.09 -46.98
C TYR A 761 -14.08 12.48 -48.45
N LEU A 762 -14.22 11.54 -49.41
CA LEU A 762 -14.07 11.84 -50.85
C LEU A 762 -15.06 12.88 -51.39
N PRO A 763 -16.34 12.95 -50.95
CA PRO A 763 -17.26 14.00 -51.39
C PRO A 763 -16.80 15.42 -51.03
N PHE A 764 -16.14 15.58 -49.87
CA PHE A 764 -15.67 16.89 -49.38
C PHE A 764 -14.44 17.41 -50.13
N LEU A 765 -13.70 16.55 -50.84
CA LEU A 765 -12.53 16.94 -51.64
C LEU A 765 -12.92 17.59 -52.99
N GLN A 766 -14.22 17.68 -53.32
CA GLN A 766 -14.73 18.24 -54.58
C GLN A 766 -14.97 19.77 -54.55
N ASN A 767 -14.38 20.50 -53.57
CA ASN A 767 -14.47 21.97 -53.43
C ASN A 767 -15.89 22.53 -53.26
N LEU A 768 -16.77 21.83 -52.56
CA LEU A 768 -18.11 22.33 -52.23
C LEU A 768 -18.11 22.86 -50.79
N HIS A 769 -17.70 24.12 -50.59
CA HIS A 769 -17.62 24.76 -49.27
C HIS A 769 -18.95 24.69 -48.49
N PHE A 770 -20.08 24.79 -49.20
CA PHE A 770 -21.41 24.59 -48.64
C PHE A 770 -21.61 23.21 -48.00
N LEU A 771 -21.27 22.13 -48.72
CA LEU A 771 -21.43 20.75 -48.23
C LEU A 771 -20.50 20.46 -47.04
N ILE A 772 -19.34 21.12 -47.00
CA ILE A 772 -18.43 21.03 -45.86
C ILE A 772 -19.08 21.63 -44.62
N ASP A 773 -19.52 22.89 -44.67
CA ASP A 773 -20.09 23.56 -43.50
C ASP A 773 -21.44 22.95 -43.06
N ASP A 774 -22.23 22.43 -44.00
CA ASP A 774 -23.45 21.66 -43.71
C ASP A 774 -23.13 20.37 -42.92
N TYR A 775 -22.13 19.61 -43.38
CA TYR A 775 -21.66 18.41 -42.68
C TYR A 775 -21.11 18.70 -41.29
N LEU A 776 -20.41 19.84 -41.12
CA LEU A 776 -19.92 20.30 -39.81
C LEU A 776 -20.99 20.85 -38.88
N LYS A 777 -22.24 20.95 -39.37
CA LYS A 777 -23.35 21.60 -38.67
C LYS A 777 -23.10 23.08 -38.39
N ASN A 778 -22.20 23.71 -39.15
CA ASN A 778 -21.97 25.14 -39.17
C ASN A 778 -23.04 25.81 -40.07
N TYR A 779 -24.29 25.60 -39.71
CA TYR A 779 -25.45 25.92 -40.55
C TYR A 779 -25.51 27.41 -40.95
N GLU A 780 -25.06 28.33 -40.09
CA GLU A 780 -24.99 29.76 -40.41
C GLU A 780 -23.95 30.08 -41.51
N LEU A 781 -22.80 29.41 -41.50
CA LEU A 781 -21.75 29.57 -42.52
C LEU A 781 -22.18 28.90 -43.84
N ALA A 782 -22.77 27.71 -43.76
CA ALA A 782 -23.38 27.03 -44.92
C ALA A 782 -24.42 27.94 -45.60
N LEU A 783 -25.27 28.60 -44.81
CA LEU A 783 -26.27 29.56 -45.30
C LEU A 783 -25.62 30.75 -46.02
N SER A 784 -24.45 31.22 -45.56
CA SER A 784 -23.72 32.31 -46.24
C SER A 784 -23.20 31.90 -47.62
N TRP A 785 -22.77 30.64 -47.80
CA TRP A 785 -22.37 30.12 -49.11
C TRP A 785 -23.55 30.00 -50.09
N LEU A 786 -24.72 29.60 -49.62
CA LEU A 786 -25.95 29.59 -50.44
C LEU A 786 -26.36 31.01 -50.86
N HIS A 787 -26.13 32.00 -49.99
CA HIS A 787 -26.36 33.40 -50.32
C HIS A 787 -25.44 33.89 -51.45
N GLU A 788 -24.15 33.53 -51.41
CA GLU A 788 -23.17 33.93 -52.43
C GLU A 788 -23.49 33.38 -53.84
N GLN A 789 -24.24 32.29 -53.94
CA GLN A 789 -24.66 31.72 -55.23
C GLN A 789 -25.78 32.52 -55.93
N GLY A 790 -26.40 33.48 -55.25
CA GLY A 790 -27.34 34.44 -55.84
C GLY A 790 -28.75 33.92 -56.10
N GLU A 791 -29.47 34.56 -57.03
CA GLU A 791 -30.91 34.35 -57.28
C GLU A 791 -31.30 32.91 -57.64
N ALA A 792 -30.36 32.14 -58.22
CA ALA A 792 -30.59 30.76 -58.64
C ALA A 792 -30.80 29.80 -57.45
N SER A 793 -30.32 30.16 -56.26
CA SER A 793 -30.32 29.29 -55.07
C SER A 793 -31.39 29.70 -54.05
N TYR A 794 -32.29 30.62 -54.38
CA TYR A 794 -33.27 31.16 -53.43
C TYR A 794 -34.24 30.13 -52.86
N ALA A 795 -34.70 29.18 -53.69
CA ALA A 795 -35.56 28.10 -53.21
C ALA A 795 -34.81 27.17 -52.24
N GLU A 796 -33.58 26.80 -52.58
CA GLU A 796 -32.73 25.94 -51.75
C GLU A 796 -32.32 26.65 -50.45
N PHE A 797 -32.06 27.96 -50.50
CA PHE A 797 -31.82 28.81 -49.33
C PHE A 797 -33.03 28.83 -48.40
N ASP A 798 -34.23 29.04 -48.94
CA ASP A 798 -35.47 29.12 -48.15
C ASP A 798 -35.79 27.77 -47.50
N ASP A 799 -35.65 26.66 -48.25
CA ASP A 799 -35.82 25.30 -47.72
C ASP A 799 -34.79 24.99 -46.63
N TYR A 800 -33.53 25.40 -46.79
CA TYR A 800 -32.47 25.20 -45.80
C TYR A 800 -32.70 26.01 -44.51
N VAL A 801 -33.23 27.23 -44.63
CA VAL A 801 -33.63 28.06 -43.47
C VAL A 801 -34.72 27.39 -42.66
N VAL A 802 -35.71 26.79 -43.33
CA VAL A 802 -36.81 26.06 -42.67
C VAL A 802 -36.32 24.75 -42.07
N GLN A 803 -35.44 24.03 -42.75
CA GLN A 803 -34.93 22.74 -42.30
C GLN A 803 -34.07 22.84 -41.01
N HIS A 804 -33.33 23.93 -40.84
CA HIS A 804 -32.36 24.12 -39.74
C HIS A 804 -32.71 25.27 -38.79
N ASP A 805 -33.93 25.82 -38.88
CA ASP A 805 -34.45 26.93 -38.05
C ASP A 805 -33.59 28.22 -38.08
N LEU A 806 -32.97 28.54 -39.22
CA LEU A 806 -31.98 29.63 -39.36
C LEU A 806 -32.60 31.00 -39.69
N TYR A 807 -33.84 31.25 -39.28
CA TYR A 807 -34.60 32.45 -39.66
C TYR A 807 -33.92 33.76 -39.26
N LYS A 808 -33.33 33.82 -38.05
CA LYS A 808 -32.65 35.03 -37.56
C LYS A 808 -31.35 35.34 -38.35
N PRO A 809 -30.43 34.37 -38.55
CA PRO A 809 -29.31 34.54 -39.48
C PRO A 809 -29.73 34.96 -40.90
N ALA A 810 -30.78 34.34 -41.45
CA ALA A 810 -31.28 34.62 -42.79
C ALA A 810 -31.79 36.08 -42.94
N LEU A 811 -32.53 36.57 -41.95
CA LEU A 811 -32.99 37.97 -41.89
C LEU A 811 -31.81 38.95 -41.75
N LYS A 812 -30.75 38.57 -41.04
CA LYS A 812 -29.52 39.37 -40.90
C LYS A 812 -28.72 39.45 -42.21
N THR A 813 -28.79 38.43 -43.06
CA THR A 813 -28.11 38.39 -44.36
C THR A 813 -28.83 39.25 -45.41
N TYR A 814 -30.17 39.24 -45.44
CA TYR A 814 -30.98 39.97 -46.44
C TYR A 814 -31.52 41.34 -45.96
N VAL A 815 -30.97 41.94 -44.89
CA VAL A 815 -31.46 43.20 -44.26
C VAL A 815 -31.78 44.32 -45.25
N TYR A 816 -31.04 44.41 -46.36
CA TYR A 816 -31.18 45.48 -47.36
C TYR A 816 -32.06 45.11 -48.57
N ASP A 817 -32.49 43.85 -48.68
CA ASP A 817 -33.41 43.36 -49.70
C ASP A 817 -34.81 43.15 -49.09
N LYS A 818 -35.68 44.14 -49.27
CA LYS A 818 -37.04 44.12 -48.73
C LYS A 818 -37.89 42.97 -49.27
N ALA A 819 -37.68 42.56 -50.52
CA ALA A 819 -38.50 41.52 -51.13
C ALA A 819 -38.15 40.13 -50.55
N ARG A 820 -36.86 39.84 -50.39
CA ARG A 820 -36.38 38.59 -49.77
C ARG A 820 -36.62 38.56 -48.26
N THR A 821 -36.43 39.69 -47.57
CA THR A 821 -36.74 39.81 -46.14
C THR A 821 -38.21 39.47 -45.85
N ASN A 822 -39.14 39.98 -46.66
CA ASN A 822 -40.57 39.67 -46.51
C ASN A 822 -40.89 38.19 -46.76
N ALA A 823 -40.20 37.54 -47.71
CA ALA A 823 -40.38 36.11 -47.97
C ALA A 823 -39.89 35.25 -46.78
N ILE A 824 -38.72 35.57 -46.22
CA ILE A 824 -38.15 34.86 -45.06
C ILE A 824 -38.99 35.13 -43.80
N MET A 825 -39.46 36.37 -43.59
CA MET A 825 -40.38 36.69 -42.48
C MET A 825 -41.68 35.91 -42.56
N LYS A 826 -42.20 35.65 -43.77
CA LYS A 826 -43.40 34.84 -43.96
C LYS A 826 -43.17 33.38 -43.54
N LEU A 827 -42.04 32.78 -43.92
CA LEU A 827 -41.66 31.43 -43.49
C LEU A 827 -41.43 31.36 -41.98
N PHE A 828 -40.83 32.40 -41.39
CA PHE A 828 -40.63 32.48 -39.95
C PHE A 828 -41.97 32.60 -39.19
N ALA A 829 -42.90 33.42 -39.70
CA ALA A 829 -44.24 33.53 -39.13
C ALA A 829 -45.04 32.21 -39.20
N GLU A 830 -44.85 31.40 -40.24
CA GLU A 830 -45.45 30.07 -40.36
C GLU A 830 -44.85 29.08 -39.33
N HIS A 831 -43.53 29.10 -39.12
CA HIS A 831 -42.85 28.29 -38.11
C HIS A 831 -43.24 28.65 -36.66
N LEU A 832 -43.30 29.95 -36.33
CA LEU A 832 -43.74 30.43 -35.02
C LEU A 832 -45.19 30.05 -34.71
N LYS A 833 -46.04 30.01 -35.74
CA LYS A 833 -47.43 29.55 -35.65
C LYS A 833 -47.52 28.06 -35.30
N GLU A 834 -46.59 27.23 -35.76
CA GLU A 834 -46.52 25.81 -35.40
C GLU A 834 -46.00 25.58 -33.97
N LEU A 835 -45.04 26.39 -33.50
CA LEU A 835 -44.46 26.28 -32.16
C LEU A 835 -45.36 26.77 -31.01
N LYS A 836 -46.50 27.43 -31.30
CA LYS A 836 -47.44 28.00 -30.30
C LYS A 836 -46.80 28.96 -29.28
N GLU A 837 -45.62 29.51 -29.58
CA GLU A 837 -45.00 30.55 -28.77
C GLU A 837 -45.52 31.92 -29.20
N PHE A 838 -46.47 32.48 -28.45
CA PHE A 838 -47.07 33.80 -28.73
C PHE A 838 -46.20 35.00 -28.29
N GLY A 839 -44.96 34.76 -27.84
CA GLY A 839 -44.07 35.81 -27.34
C GLY A 839 -43.65 36.84 -28.39
N GLU A 840 -43.59 36.45 -29.67
CA GLU A 840 -43.26 37.38 -30.76
C GLU A 840 -44.43 38.27 -31.18
N ALA A 841 -45.67 37.97 -30.75
CA ALA A 841 -46.81 38.87 -30.89
C ALA A 841 -46.67 40.12 -30.01
N GLU A 842 -46.09 39.95 -28.81
CA GLU A 842 -45.77 41.05 -27.90
C GLU A 842 -44.66 41.95 -28.47
N THR A 843 -43.72 41.38 -29.23
CA THR A 843 -42.65 42.12 -29.92
C THR A 843 -43.18 42.87 -31.14
N ALA A 844 -44.13 42.29 -31.88
CA ALA A 844 -44.82 42.96 -32.98
C ALA A 844 -45.70 44.12 -32.48
N GLU A 845 -46.41 43.95 -31.36
CA GLU A 845 -47.13 45.05 -30.68
C GLU A 845 -46.18 46.16 -30.22
N LYS A 846 -45.06 45.80 -29.57
CA LYS A 846 -44.04 46.80 -29.18
C LYS A 846 -43.42 47.53 -30.37
N LEU A 847 -43.23 46.85 -31.50
CA LEU A 847 -42.71 47.47 -32.73
C LEU A 847 -43.75 48.41 -33.37
N VAL A 848 -45.02 48.03 -33.38
CA VAL A 848 -46.14 48.89 -33.80
C VAL A 848 -46.22 50.11 -32.89
N ASP A 849 -46.13 49.94 -31.56
CA ASP A 849 -46.12 51.04 -30.60
C ASP A 849 -44.92 51.97 -30.83
N THR A 850 -43.71 51.42 -31.02
CA THR A 850 -42.50 52.22 -31.25
C THR A 850 -42.58 52.99 -32.58
N LEU A 851 -43.09 52.38 -33.65
CA LEU A 851 -43.27 53.06 -34.95
C LEU A 851 -44.39 54.10 -34.92
N THR A 852 -45.38 53.92 -34.03
CA THR A 852 -46.47 54.88 -33.77
C THR A 852 -45.96 56.06 -32.94
N GLU A 853 -45.10 55.81 -31.96
CA GLU A 853 -44.36 56.83 -31.21
C GLU A 853 -43.43 57.64 -32.11
N ASP A 854 -42.76 57.00 -33.08
CA ASP A 854 -41.90 57.63 -34.10
C ASP A 854 -42.68 58.26 -35.29
N HIS A 855 -44.01 58.28 -35.23
CA HIS A 855 -44.92 58.87 -36.23
C HIS A 855 -44.84 58.25 -37.65
N LYS A 856 -44.34 57.02 -37.77
CA LYS A 856 -44.30 56.23 -39.02
C LYS A 856 -45.57 55.38 -39.17
N TYR A 857 -46.71 56.07 -39.22
CA TYR A 857 -48.03 55.44 -39.19
C TYR A 857 -48.36 54.54 -40.39
N SER A 858 -47.74 54.78 -41.55
CA SER A 858 -47.91 53.90 -42.72
C SER A 858 -47.32 52.52 -42.48
N ASP A 859 -46.13 52.49 -41.88
CA ASP A 859 -45.35 51.27 -41.67
C ASP A 859 -45.93 50.50 -40.48
N ALA A 860 -46.37 51.22 -39.43
CA ALA A 860 -47.12 50.65 -38.31
C ALA A 860 -48.44 50.01 -38.79
N ALA A 861 -49.22 50.71 -39.63
CA ALA A 861 -50.48 50.19 -40.16
C ALA A 861 -50.30 49.02 -41.15
N GLU A 862 -49.19 48.98 -41.90
CA GLU A 862 -48.87 47.88 -42.80
C GLU A 862 -48.47 46.61 -42.02
N ILE A 863 -47.67 46.76 -40.95
CA ILE A 863 -47.31 45.68 -40.03
C ILE A 863 -48.54 45.16 -39.29
N GLU A 864 -49.38 46.07 -38.77
CA GLU A 864 -50.62 45.74 -38.07
C GLU A 864 -51.62 45.04 -39.02
N TYR A 865 -51.79 45.54 -40.24
CA TYR A 865 -52.65 44.91 -41.25
C TYR A 865 -52.15 43.51 -41.64
N LEU A 866 -50.85 43.31 -41.87
CA LEU A 866 -50.30 41.99 -42.23
C LEU A 866 -50.35 40.99 -41.08
N PHE A 867 -50.13 41.44 -39.84
CA PHE A 867 -50.15 40.61 -38.64
C PHE A 867 -51.58 40.21 -38.23
N TRP A 868 -52.54 41.14 -38.29
CA TRP A 868 -53.93 40.87 -37.90
C TRP A 868 -54.79 40.27 -39.01
N ALA A 869 -54.48 40.50 -40.30
CA ALA A 869 -55.22 39.87 -41.42
C ALA A 869 -54.94 38.36 -41.57
N THR A 870 -53.87 37.83 -40.98
CA THR A 870 -53.54 36.39 -41.00
C THR A 870 -54.15 35.60 -39.83
N LEU A 871 -54.75 36.27 -38.83
CA LEU A 871 -55.29 35.66 -37.61
C LEU A 871 -56.81 35.42 -37.60
N LYS A 872 -57.60 35.90 -38.58
CA LYS A 872 -59.06 35.57 -38.67
C LYS A 872 -59.60 35.41 -40.10
N PRO A 873 -60.27 34.28 -40.43
CA PRO A 873 -61.23 34.23 -41.54
C PRO A 873 -62.50 35.02 -41.19
N GLN A 874 -63.13 35.61 -42.20
CA GLN A 874 -64.24 36.58 -42.09
C GLN A 874 -65.42 36.16 -41.21
N SER A 875 -65.94 37.10 -40.41
CA SER A 875 -67.37 37.46 -40.43
C SER A 875 -67.68 38.75 -39.66
N SER A 876 -68.53 39.59 -40.29
CA SER A 876 -69.31 40.72 -39.75
C SER A 876 -68.54 41.85 -39.06
N SER A 877 -68.17 42.91 -39.79
CA SER A 877 -68.99 44.12 -40.08
C SER A 877 -69.06 45.13 -38.93
N THR A 878 -68.24 46.18 -39.07
CA THR A 878 -68.63 47.60 -38.98
C THR A 878 -69.61 47.99 -37.87
N VAL A 879 -69.11 48.68 -36.83
CA VAL A 879 -69.55 50.03 -36.42
C VAL A 879 -68.36 50.76 -35.76
N ASN A 880 -67.75 51.66 -36.54
CA ASN A 880 -67.10 52.91 -36.13
C ASN A 880 -68.00 53.68 -35.14
N THR A 881 -67.59 54.42 -34.11
CA THR A 881 -66.49 55.39 -34.01
C THR A 881 -66.58 56.06 -32.63
N GLU A 882 -65.45 56.61 -32.20
CA GLU A 882 -65.31 57.82 -31.36
C GLU A 882 -65.66 57.73 -29.87
N LYS A 883 -64.61 57.85 -29.03
CA LYS A 883 -64.30 59.13 -28.36
C LYS A 883 -62.96 59.08 -27.63
N THR A 884 -62.02 59.86 -28.17
CA THR A 884 -61.12 60.81 -27.48
C THR A 884 -60.77 60.54 -26.01
N LYS A 885 -59.49 60.24 -25.70
CA LYS A 885 -58.91 60.52 -24.38
C LYS A 885 -58.16 61.85 -24.42
N LYS A 886 -58.61 62.79 -23.56
CA LYS A 886 -57.87 63.98 -23.13
C LYS A 886 -56.85 63.54 -22.04
N PRO A 887 -55.60 64.02 -22.06
CA PRO A 887 -54.55 63.57 -21.16
C PRO A 887 -54.38 64.52 -19.96
N GLU A 888 -55.35 64.60 -19.05
CA GLU A 888 -55.22 65.40 -17.81
C GLU A 888 -55.71 64.69 -16.53
N LEU A 889 -55.82 63.36 -16.51
CA LEU A 889 -56.20 62.61 -15.30
C LEU A 889 -55.32 61.35 -15.14
N ILE A 890 -54.01 61.53 -14.98
CA ILE A 890 -53.12 60.53 -14.35
C ILE A 890 -52.16 61.27 -13.42
N GLU A 891 -52.75 61.90 -12.40
CA GLU A 891 -52.07 62.22 -11.15
C GLU A 891 -53.15 62.04 -10.07
N SER A 892 -53.21 60.86 -9.44
CA SER A 892 -53.88 60.59 -8.12
C SER A 892 -54.29 59.13 -7.84
N VAL A 893 -53.75 58.09 -8.49
CA VAL A 893 -54.07 56.68 -8.10
C VAL A 893 -52.86 55.74 -8.02
N VAL A 894 -51.64 56.27 -7.80
CA VAL A 894 -50.52 55.43 -7.33
C VAL A 894 -49.75 56.19 -6.26
N ASP A 895 -50.39 56.41 -5.11
CA ASP A 895 -49.68 56.80 -3.90
C ASP A 895 -50.51 56.55 -2.64
N VAL A 896 -50.93 55.30 -2.43
CA VAL A 896 -51.28 54.81 -1.09
C VAL A 896 -50.92 53.32 -1.02
N GLN A 897 -50.03 52.98 -0.08
CA GLN A 897 -49.62 51.62 0.36
C GLN A 897 -48.27 51.04 -0.13
N ILE A 898 -47.26 51.88 -0.40
CA ILE A 898 -45.87 51.49 -0.11
C ILE A 898 -45.31 52.55 0.85
N GLY A 899 -45.44 52.31 2.16
CA GLY A 899 -44.98 53.27 3.16
C GLY A 899 -43.49 53.59 3.00
N GLU A 900 -43.13 54.88 3.02
CA GLU A 900 -41.75 55.40 2.98
C GLU A 900 -40.77 54.69 3.95
N GLY A 901 -41.28 54.04 5.00
CA GLY A 901 -40.48 53.31 5.98
C GLY A 901 -39.68 52.13 5.42
N LEU A 902 -40.19 51.39 4.41
CA LEU A 902 -39.51 50.18 3.92
C LEU A 902 -38.28 50.52 3.05
N LEU A 903 -38.44 51.47 2.14
CA LEU A 903 -37.37 51.98 1.28
C LEU A 903 -36.29 52.73 2.08
N LYS A 904 -36.70 53.50 3.09
CA LYS A 904 -35.77 54.18 4.00
C LYS A 904 -34.94 53.18 4.81
N ARG A 905 -35.57 52.12 5.34
CA ARG A 905 -34.88 51.10 6.14
C ARG A 905 -33.91 50.25 5.31
N LEU A 906 -34.25 49.94 4.06
CA LEU A 906 -33.35 49.20 3.15
C LEU A 906 -32.12 50.04 2.79
N ARG A 907 -32.28 51.35 2.59
CA ARG A 907 -31.16 52.27 2.37
C ARG A 907 -30.25 52.34 3.60
N GLU A 908 -30.81 52.46 4.81
CA GLU A 908 -30.05 52.45 6.07
C GLU A 908 -29.21 51.16 6.24
N LEU A 909 -29.77 50.00 5.90
CA LEU A 909 -29.05 48.72 5.97
C LEU A 909 -27.90 48.63 4.96
N ARG A 910 -28.09 49.14 3.73
CA ARG A 910 -27.05 49.17 2.69
C ARG A 910 -25.90 50.11 3.02
N THR A 911 -26.19 51.26 3.64
CA THR A 911 -25.15 52.17 4.16
C THR A 911 -24.37 51.48 5.28
N LYS A 912 -25.05 50.83 6.23
CA LYS A 912 -24.40 50.10 7.32
C LYS A 912 -23.50 48.94 6.83
N LYS A 913 -23.92 48.23 5.76
CA LYS A 913 -23.12 47.19 5.10
C LYS A 913 -21.83 47.73 4.48
N GLN A 914 -21.83 48.97 3.97
CA GLN A 914 -20.63 49.62 3.44
C GLN A 914 -19.70 50.13 4.54
N GLU A 915 -20.25 50.63 5.63
CA GLU A 915 -19.47 51.26 6.72
C GLU A 915 -18.88 50.23 7.70
N ASP A 916 -19.57 49.12 7.98
CA ASP A 916 -19.10 48.06 8.88
C ASP A 916 -19.55 46.66 8.42
N PRO A 917 -18.81 46.06 7.46
CA PRO A 917 -19.13 44.73 6.93
C PRO A 917 -19.04 43.63 8.00
N TYR A 918 -18.10 43.74 8.95
CA TYR A 918 -17.87 42.69 9.95
C TYR A 918 -19.04 42.55 10.93
N SER A 919 -19.66 43.65 11.38
CA SER A 919 -20.87 43.56 12.21
C SER A 919 -22.15 43.26 11.42
N PHE A 920 -22.18 43.55 10.11
CA PHE A 920 -23.31 43.24 9.23
C PHE A 920 -23.41 41.74 8.92
N TYR A 921 -22.27 41.06 8.76
CA TYR A 921 -22.18 39.63 8.44
C TYR A 921 -21.93 38.72 9.67
N GLY A 922 -21.33 39.24 10.75
CA GLY A 922 -21.04 38.51 11.99
C GLY A 922 -19.82 37.57 11.90
N VAL A 923 -19.06 37.44 13.00
CA VAL A 923 -17.94 36.49 13.14
C VAL A 923 -18.48 35.15 13.65
N PRO A 924 -18.03 33.99 13.14
CA PRO A 924 -18.45 32.68 13.65
C PRO A 924 -17.59 32.27 14.86
N ASP A 925 -18.19 32.25 16.06
CA ASP A 925 -17.61 31.63 17.25
C ASP A 925 -18.24 30.24 17.51
N ASP A 926 -17.36 29.27 17.71
CA ASP A 926 -17.39 28.00 18.45
C ASP A 926 -18.44 26.88 18.18
N LEU A 927 -17.87 25.79 17.65
CA LEU A 927 -17.92 24.37 18.08
C LEU A 927 -19.23 23.53 18.02
N ASP A 928 -18.97 22.26 17.64
CA ASP A 928 -19.75 21.03 17.80
C ASP A 928 -20.91 20.73 16.83
N THR A 929 -20.66 19.93 15.79
CA THR A 929 -21.28 18.59 15.56
C THR A 929 -20.74 17.86 14.30
N PRO A 930 -20.86 16.51 14.23
CA PRO A 930 -19.97 15.63 13.47
C PRO A 930 -20.33 15.40 11.99
N ASP A 931 -19.32 14.96 11.24
CA ASP A 931 -19.39 14.48 9.86
C ASP A 931 -20.40 13.33 9.70
N ASN A 932 -21.40 13.57 8.84
CA ASN A 932 -21.98 12.62 7.85
C ASN A 932 -23.45 12.94 7.55
N VAL A 933 -23.74 13.95 6.71
CA VAL A 933 -24.89 13.94 5.78
C VAL A 933 -24.56 14.85 4.58
N SER A 934 -24.70 14.31 3.37
CA SER A 934 -24.64 15.03 2.11
C SER A 934 -25.71 16.11 2.00
N TYR A 935 -25.30 17.37 1.86
CA TYR A 935 -26.21 18.47 1.51
C TYR A 935 -26.34 18.57 -0.01
N THR A 936 -27.34 17.87 -0.56
CA THR A 936 -27.99 18.32 -1.79
C THR A 936 -28.84 19.54 -1.46
N GLY A 937 -28.78 20.56 -2.32
CA GLY A 937 -29.47 21.82 -2.14
C GLY A 937 -30.98 21.64 -1.95
N LYS A 938 -31.45 21.83 -0.72
CA LYS A 938 -32.85 22.14 -0.40
C LYS A 938 -32.86 23.28 0.60
N THR A 939 -33.19 24.47 0.10
CA THR A 939 -33.53 25.64 0.91
C THR A 939 -34.89 25.41 1.57
N ALA A 940 -34.91 24.96 2.82
CA ALA A 940 -36.09 25.05 3.67
C ALA A 940 -35.73 25.11 5.17
N GLY A 941 -35.89 26.32 5.74
CA GLY A 941 -36.54 26.51 7.02
C GLY A 941 -35.79 26.16 8.32
N THR A 942 -34.98 27.08 8.82
CA THR A 942 -34.92 27.35 10.27
C THR A 942 -34.85 28.87 10.49
N ALA A 943 -35.93 29.42 11.04
CA ALA A 943 -36.04 30.83 11.38
C ALA A 943 -35.12 31.15 12.58
N LYS A 944 -33.92 31.68 12.32
CA LYS A 944 -33.17 32.44 13.33
C LYS A 944 -33.86 33.79 13.53
N GLN A 945 -34.25 34.09 14.76
CA GLN A 945 -34.88 35.35 15.18
C GLN A 945 -34.17 36.56 14.54
N GLY A 946 -34.94 37.38 13.83
CA GLY A 946 -34.45 38.53 13.07
C GLY A 946 -33.68 39.52 13.95
N ARG A 947 -32.36 39.52 13.82
CA ARG A 947 -31.51 40.57 14.37
C ARG A 947 -31.60 41.80 13.46
N LYS A 948 -32.17 42.88 13.99
CA LYS A 948 -32.24 44.17 13.29
C LYS A 948 -30.82 44.68 13.03
N GLY A 949 -30.53 45.07 11.79
CA GLY A 949 -29.26 45.65 11.35
C GLY A 949 -28.28 44.69 10.70
N THR A 950 -28.71 43.51 10.24
CA THR A 950 -27.89 42.43 9.64
C THR A 950 -28.46 41.96 8.29
N ILE A 951 -27.72 41.13 7.55
CA ILE A 951 -28.15 40.54 6.26
C ILE A 951 -29.52 39.86 6.33
N TYR A 952 -29.88 39.26 7.47
CA TYR A 952 -31.17 38.59 7.64
C TYR A 952 -32.37 39.56 7.65
N GLU A 953 -32.19 40.83 8.09
CA GLU A 953 -33.24 41.86 7.98
C GLU A 953 -33.40 42.31 6.51
N GLU A 954 -32.30 42.40 5.75
CA GLU A 954 -32.34 42.78 4.33
C GLU A 954 -33.04 41.71 3.48
N GLU A 955 -32.70 40.43 3.65
CA GLU A 955 -33.36 39.33 2.92
C GLU A 955 -34.85 39.20 3.24
N TYR A 956 -35.23 39.43 4.51
CA TYR A 956 -36.63 39.40 4.92
C TYR A 956 -37.45 40.53 4.26
N LEU A 957 -36.90 41.76 4.21
CA LEU A 957 -37.56 42.89 3.57
C LEU A 957 -37.70 42.68 2.05
N ILE A 958 -36.69 42.12 1.38
CA ILE A 958 -36.75 41.79 -0.06
C ILE A 958 -37.83 40.72 -0.32
N LYS A 959 -37.88 39.65 0.49
CA LYS A 959 -38.94 38.64 0.40
C LYS A 959 -40.34 39.21 0.66
N SER A 960 -40.47 40.20 1.54
CA SER A 960 -41.74 40.87 1.80
C SER A 960 -42.23 41.70 0.61
N VAL A 961 -41.33 42.32 -0.16
CA VAL A 961 -41.68 43.05 -1.41
C VAL A 961 -42.14 42.06 -2.49
N GLY A 962 -41.44 40.94 -2.65
CA GLY A 962 -41.86 39.88 -3.58
C GLY A 962 -43.25 39.35 -3.27
N ARG A 963 -43.58 39.12 -1.99
CA ARG A 963 -44.92 38.70 -1.57
C ARG A 963 -46.02 39.75 -1.81
N LEU A 964 -45.68 41.04 -1.80
CA LEU A 964 -46.65 42.10 -2.12
C LEU A 964 -46.94 42.16 -3.62
N LEU A 965 -45.93 41.99 -4.47
CA LEU A 965 -46.09 41.90 -5.93
C LEU A 965 -46.93 40.68 -6.32
N GLU A 966 -46.62 39.52 -5.75
CA GLU A 966 -47.36 38.28 -6.00
C GLU A 966 -48.82 38.39 -5.54
N ARG A 967 -49.07 39.08 -4.42
CA ARG A 967 -50.43 39.34 -3.93
C ARG A 967 -51.17 40.35 -4.80
N LEU A 968 -50.49 41.36 -5.35
CA LEU A 968 -51.06 42.34 -6.28
C LEU A 968 -51.51 41.66 -7.59
N GLU A 969 -50.66 40.82 -8.19
CA GLU A 969 -51.01 40.04 -9.38
C GLU A 969 -52.19 39.09 -9.12
N GLN A 970 -52.25 38.47 -7.94
CA GLN A 970 -53.37 37.61 -7.56
C GLN A 970 -54.67 38.37 -7.33
N THR A 971 -54.63 39.60 -6.77
CA THR A 971 -55.84 40.39 -6.49
C THR A 971 -56.30 41.25 -7.67
N GLN A 972 -55.44 41.52 -8.65
CA GLN A 972 -55.76 42.33 -9.82
C GLN A 972 -56.98 41.82 -10.63
N PRO A 973 -57.08 40.54 -11.01
CA PRO A 973 -58.24 40.07 -11.78
C PRO A 973 -59.55 40.08 -10.97
N ASP A 974 -59.47 39.85 -9.65
CA ASP A 974 -60.65 39.94 -8.77
C ASP A 974 -61.08 41.39 -8.55
N ALA A 975 -60.14 42.33 -8.45
CA ALA A 975 -60.42 43.76 -8.39
C ALA A 975 -61.04 44.27 -9.69
N ILE A 976 -60.54 43.81 -10.86
CA ILE A 976 -61.11 44.15 -12.17
C ILE A 976 -62.53 43.61 -12.29
N LYS A 977 -62.79 42.35 -11.90
CA LYS A 977 -64.15 41.78 -11.89
C LYS A 977 -65.10 42.50 -10.93
N LEU A 978 -64.60 42.98 -9.79
CA LEU A 978 -65.39 43.72 -8.82
C LEU A 978 -65.70 45.14 -9.32
N ILE A 979 -64.76 45.77 -10.05
CA ILE A 979 -64.97 47.05 -10.72
C ILE A 979 -65.93 46.90 -11.90
N GLU A 980 -65.77 45.86 -12.74
CA GLU A 980 -66.70 45.53 -13.84
C GLU A 980 -68.09 45.20 -13.30
N GLY A 981 -68.19 44.43 -12.22
CA GLY A 981 -69.46 44.14 -11.54
C GLY A 981 -70.14 45.39 -10.99
N ASN A 982 -69.40 46.30 -10.37
CA ASN A 982 -69.93 47.58 -9.90
C ASN A 982 -70.33 48.51 -11.05
N ILE A 983 -69.60 48.50 -12.17
CA ILE A 983 -69.93 49.27 -13.38
C ILE A 983 -71.21 48.72 -14.03
N ASP A 984 -71.38 47.40 -14.10
CA ASP A 984 -72.59 46.75 -14.60
C ASP A 984 -73.80 46.95 -13.67
N GLU A 985 -73.59 47.02 -12.35
CA GLU A 985 -74.63 47.33 -11.36
C GLU A 985 -75.05 48.81 -11.43
N ILE A 986 -74.09 49.72 -11.67
CA ILE A 986 -74.34 51.14 -11.94
C ILE A 986 -75.03 51.36 -13.29
N HIS A 987 -74.70 50.58 -14.33
CA HIS A 987 -75.31 50.70 -15.67
C HIS A 987 -76.69 50.04 -15.77
N ASN A 988 -77.04 49.09 -14.90
CA ASN A 988 -78.37 48.46 -14.83
C ASN A 988 -79.30 49.06 -13.76
N MET A 989 -78.86 50.10 -13.05
CA MET A 989 -79.70 50.86 -12.12
C MET A 989 -80.70 51.74 -12.90
N SER A 990 -82.00 51.61 -12.61
CA SER A 990 -83.03 52.42 -13.27
C SER A 990 -82.86 53.91 -12.94
N GLU A 991 -83.19 54.82 -13.86
CA GLU A 991 -83.06 56.28 -13.67
C GLU A 991 -83.72 56.82 -12.39
N LYS A 992 -84.65 56.06 -11.77
CA LYS A 992 -85.30 56.42 -10.50
C LYS A 992 -84.50 56.10 -9.24
N ASP A 993 -83.51 55.20 -9.31
CA ASP A 993 -82.70 54.81 -8.15
C ASP A 993 -81.38 55.60 -8.07
N ARG A 994 -80.98 56.26 -9.17
CA ARG A 994 -79.80 57.17 -9.21
C ARG A 994 -80.00 58.51 -8.49
N GLU A 995 -81.22 58.91 -8.16
CA GLU A 995 -81.50 60.17 -7.43
C GLU A 995 -81.56 59.99 -5.89
N ARG A 996 -81.23 58.80 -5.36
CA ARG A 996 -81.36 58.46 -3.92
C ARG A 996 -80.05 58.21 -3.17
N ILE A 997 -78.90 58.39 -3.81
CA ILE A 997 -77.58 58.19 -3.20
C ILE A 997 -76.94 59.57 -3.03
N ASP A 998 -76.61 59.95 -1.79
CA ASP A 998 -75.90 61.19 -1.52
C ASP A 998 -74.38 61.05 -1.76
N ASP A 999 -73.65 62.17 -1.67
CA ASP A 999 -72.21 62.24 -1.97
C ASP A 999 -71.33 61.32 -1.09
N ASN A 1000 -71.90 60.64 -0.09
CA ASN A 1000 -71.21 59.70 0.80
C ASN A 1000 -71.60 58.23 0.57
N GLY A 1001 -72.47 57.92 -0.40
CA GLY A 1001 -72.74 56.55 -0.82
C GLY A 1001 -73.75 55.77 0.03
N GLU A 1002 -74.57 56.43 0.85
CA GLU A 1002 -75.71 55.79 1.54
C GLU A 1002 -77.06 56.14 0.87
N VAL A 1003 -77.99 55.18 0.87
CA VAL A 1003 -79.28 55.25 0.15
C VAL A 1003 -80.38 55.83 1.05
N THR A 1004 -81.09 56.89 0.62
CA THR A 1004 -82.27 57.45 1.30
C THR A 1004 -83.61 57.19 0.62
#